data_AF-A0A2A2QAB7-F1
#
_entry.id   AF-A0A2A2QAB7-F1
#
_cell.length_a   1.000
_cell.length_b   1.000
_cell.length_c   1.000
_cell.angle_alpha   90.00
_cell.angle_beta   90.00
_cell.angle_gamma   90.00
#
_symmetry.space_group_name_H-M   'P 1'
#
loop_
_entity.id
_entity.type
_entity.pdbx_description
1 polymer ?
#
loop_
_entity_poly.entity_id
_entity_poly.type
_entity_poly.pdbx_seq_one_letter_code
_entity_poly.pdbx_strand_id
1 'polypeptide(L)'
;MKILSLAAFRFPARWLSRVAAAMGLLGLANVGSAQVGVPAPVVEYTPTLTQVQGQLPVNLPYNVTIKSPNNVPVGATQVVTLDVAPTALPGGVAVGTAVGYLSFSNPVSGAPVTSLTFVGPGQTQTVRISVAYPANALPGVYAFKVRAVGWTNSVGLRNEGTEINGSVTAAATVSNPPEVVIEAPTDAEVISTPATSFPLDVAFRFRATVSGANPTPISAASADFGGATVTLTSLTGLDTTSVVGTGTLRIESPGQYSVTARATNSAGSSDDTNGFRVVTTALPPTVAITAPSNGEVFTYRAGGAPVPVIVTFSATSNFGGIRTLSAKINGAAVTFAPNGIGTLLATGSIPLQYSSAGVHTIEVTTTDDYGTDTKTATFSVNVVSPTPTISIASPTATTLTLPAGATTMSVPFNLVSGSNNGFFVDEVAVSFDNGAPFAPATTGLGTAAAVSTGTLTNVGAGTHTLTATVYSGGSARVFATRSVTFTVASSNVPPSVVINSPAAGATFTRVAGGPALSIPLTFTGTSNVANGVITNLKATLNGSPLAVTFPANQKVSVGSATLTVTNAGTYTIGVTATDAIGTATATRTFTVAVVQGRTISGDTFFDIDFDGREDCGEFGLGGITVRLLNSSNQVIATDVSDACGNYSFCNLAPGTYIVAAVLPAGLSATTLNERTVTISGSNVCVPDFGFGLNFNALRTMTANGNTIGYWKNNLDKAIAGKTNGIQVSKSTLTTYTCRIADFALDPYDGLSLKAAASTMGYSGSSPTALLSKQLVASEYNYQQGAYLNGNRTLTMLFLWWGEYVLKNPSKYSTSYVLWAKDWFDAYNNSHGGVVNGPAPR
;
A
#
# COMPACT_ATOMS: atom_id res chain seq x y z
N MET A 1 43.01 3.68 -5.05
CA MET A 1 44.36 3.13 -5.29
C MET A 1 44.38 2.38 -6.62
N LYS A 2 44.81 3.05 -7.69
CA LYS A 2 45.22 2.45 -8.99
C LYS A 2 46.40 3.30 -9.45
N ILE A 3 47.54 2.68 -9.72
CA ILE A 3 48.79 3.39 -9.99
C ILE A 3 48.95 3.50 -11.51
N LEU A 4 49.23 4.72 -11.99
CA LEU A 4 49.95 4.92 -13.24
C LEU A 4 50.82 6.17 -13.14
N SER A 5 52.11 5.94 -13.39
CA SER A 5 53.17 6.92 -13.62
C SER A 5 52.94 7.70 -14.93
N LEU A 6 53.71 8.73 -15.32
CA LEU A 6 55.08 9.12 -14.97
C LEU A 6 55.26 10.64 -15.23
N ALA A 7 56.32 11.28 -14.70
CA ALA A 7 56.65 12.69 -14.99
C ALA A 7 58.09 12.85 -15.50
N ALA A 8 58.33 13.71 -16.51
CA ALA A 8 59.67 14.10 -16.98
C ALA A 8 59.67 15.38 -17.85
N PHE A 9 60.83 16.08 -17.89
CA PHE A 9 61.25 17.22 -18.74
C PHE A 9 60.59 18.62 -18.53
N ARG A 10 61.26 19.78 -18.77
CA ARG A 10 62.61 20.35 -18.42
C ARG A 10 62.80 21.76 -19.09
N PHE A 11 63.79 22.56 -18.62
CA PHE A 11 64.51 23.73 -19.27
C PHE A 11 64.09 25.24 -18.98
N PRO A 12 65.01 26.27 -19.07
CA PRO A 12 65.09 27.43 -18.10
C PRO A 12 65.69 28.87 -18.50
N ALA A 13 65.66 29.88 -17.57
CA ALA A 13 66.65 30.97 -17.13
C ALA A 13 67.34 32.21 -17.93
N ARG A 14 67.13 33.50 -17.44
CA ARG A 14 68.03 34.72 -17.01
C ARG A 14 68.98 35.70 -17.90
N TRP A 15 69.39 37.00 -17.48
CA TRP A 15 70.63 37.97 -17.76
C TRP A 15 70.60 39.60 -17.45
N LEU A 16 71.72 40.45 -17.25
CA LEU A 16 71.82 42.00 -16.85
C LEU A 16 73.20 42.91 -16.95
N SER A 17 73.31 44.34 -17.06
CA SER A 17 74.39 45.39 -16.50
C SER A 17 74.84 46.88 -17.09
N ARG A 18 75.12 47.99 -16.26
CA ARG A 18 76.20 49.18 -16.13
C ARG A 18 76.45 50.51 -17.07
N VAL A 19 77.22 51.70 -16.92
CA VAL A 19 77.96 52.72 -15.94
C VAL A 19 78.67 54.10 -16.57
N ALA A 20 79.17 55.22 -15.86
CA ALA A 20 79.88 56.58 -16.30
C ALA A 20 80.79 57.40 -15.20
N ALA A 21 81.48 58.64 -15.11
CA ALA A 21 81.97 60.01 -15.74
C ALA A 21 83.11 60.82 -14.84
N ALA A 22 83.76 62.09 -14.80
CA ALA A 22 84.06 63.50 -15.45
C ALA A 22 85.25 64.47 -14.78
N MET A 23 85.69 65.74 -15.22
CA MET A 23 86.81 66.75 -14.68
C MET A 23 86.90 68.28 -15.25
N GLY A 24 87.73 69.42 -15.05
CA GLY A 24 88.92 70.14 -14.30
C GLY A 24 89.42 71.58 -14.96
N LEU A 25 90.38 72.59 -14.68
CA LEU A 25 91.32 73.31 -13.63
C LEU A 25 92.20 74.66 -14.11
N LEU A 26 92.79 75.66 -13.29
CA LEU A 26 93.75 76.89 -13.61
C LEU A 26 94.43 77.72 -12.35
N GLY A 27 95.31 78.82 -12.16
CA GLY A 27 96.28 79.94 -12.73
C GLY A 27 96.83 81.02 -11.60
N LEU A 28 97.71 82.14 -11.53
CA LEU A 28 98.87 83.00 -12.16
C LEU A 28 99.67 84.10 -11.18
N ALA A 29 100.60 85.10 -11.57
CA ALA A 29 101.53 86.08 -10.72
C ALA A 29 102.03 87.52 -11.37
N ASN A 30 102.94 88.56 -11.01
CA ASN A 30 104.09 89.12 -10.08
C ASN A 30 104.29 90.77 -10.13
N VAL A 31 105.24 91.78 -9.75
CA VAL A 31 106.68 92.23 -9.27
C VAL A 31 106.74 93.73 -8.60
N GLY A 32 107.71 94.71 -8.21
CA GLY A 32 109.19 95.23 -8.05
C GLY A 32 109.32 96.81 -7.59
N SER A 33 110.31 97.78 -7.29
CA SER A 33 111.80 98.21 -6.94
C SER A 33 111.91 99.78 -6.41
N ALA A 34 112.89 100.75 -6.07
CA ALA A 34 114.36 101.18 -5.71
C ALA A 34 114.44 102.64 -4.92
N GLN A 35 115.43 103.59 -4.53
CA GLN A 35 116.94 104.02 -4.41
C GLN A 35 117.30 105.37 -3.48
N VAL A 36 118.55 106.03 -3.35
CA VAL A 36 119.15 106.96 -2.20
C VAL A 36 120.20 108.22 -2.46
N GLY A 37 120.58 109.18 -1.48
CA GLY A 37 121.67 110.30 -1.42
C GLY A 37 121.94 111.12 -0.05
N VAL A 38 123.03 111.96 0.19
CA VAL A 38 123.53 112.54 1.54
C VAL A 38 122.46 113.16 2.49
N PRO A 39 122.46 112.86 3.83
CA PRO A 39 121.29 113.09 4.69
C PRO A 39 121.18 114.44 5.44
N ALA A 40 119.93 114.91 5.55
CA ALA A 40 119.47 115.95 6.47
C ALA A 40 119.23 115.40 7.90
N PRO A 41 119.07 116.24 8.95
CA PRO A 41 118.56 115.77 10.25
C PRO A 41 117.18 115.12 10.10
N VAL A 42 117.02 113.92 10.66
CA VAL A 42 115.81 113.09 10.52
C VAL A 42 115.09 112.98 11.87
N VAL A 43 113.75 112.89 11.84
CA VAL A 43 112.94 112.48 13.00
C VAL A 43 113.19 110.99 13.25
N GLU A 44 113.74 110.62 14.40
CA GLU A 44 113.97 109.21 14.73
C GLU A 44 112.67 108.55 15.23
N TYR A 45 112.29 107.45 14.60
CA TYR A 45 111.19 106.58 15.01
C TYR A 45 111.77 105.26 15.53
N THR A 46 111.23 104.74 16.63
CA THR A 46 111.65 103.47 17.23
C THR A 46 110.43 102.56 17.40
N PRO A 47 110.44 101.30 16.92
CA PRO A 47 111.55 100.59 16.28
C PRO A 47 112.00 101.20 14.95
N THR A 48 113.31 101.21 14.71
CA THR A 48 113.92 101.80 13.51
C THR A 48 113.64 100.93 12.29
N LEU A 49 112.57 101.23 11.56
CA LEU A 49 112.20 100.53 10.33
C LEU A 49 113.16 100.92 9.19
N THR A 50 114.26 100.19 9.07
CA THR A 50 115.12 100.19 7.88
C THR A 50 114.26 99.97 6.64
N GLN A 51 114.48 100.77 5.58
CA GLN A 51 113.68 100.75 4.35
C GLN A 51 113.92 99.49 3.49
N VAL A 52 113.49 98.33 3.99
CA VAL A 52 113.52 97.06 3.26
C VAL A 52 112.30 97.02 2.34
N GLN A 53 112.53 97.11 1.03
CA GLN A 53 111.46 96.90 0.06
C GLN A 53 110.97 95.44 0.14
N GLY A 54 109.66 95.24 0.31
CA GLY A 54 109.04 93.96 -0.04
C GLY A 54 108.58 93.03 1.09
N GLN A 55 108.41 93.48 2.34
CA GLN A 55 107.46 92.80 3.24
C GLN A 55 106.89 93.71 4.34
N LEU A 56 105.63 93.46 4.73
CA LEU A 56 104.93 94.16 5.82
C LEU A 56 104.53 93.17 6.92
N PRO A 57 105.30 93.07 8.02
CA PRO A 57 104.96 92.21 9.15
C PRO A 57 104.77 93.03 10.45
N VAL A 58 103.71 93.85 10.51
CA VAL A 58 103.29 94.49 11.78
C VAL A 58 101.78 94.35 11.96
N ASN A 59 101.39 93.33 12.73
CA ASN A 59 100.01 93.17 13.20
C ASN A 59 99.67 94.27 14.21
N LEU A 60 98.47 94.84 14.10
CA LEU A 60 97.93 95.79 15.08
C LEU A 60 97.27 95.03 16.24
N PRO A 61 97.36 95.50 17.50
CA PRO A 61 97.94 96.78 17.93
C PRO A 61 99.44 96.71 18.29
N TYR A 62 100.16 97.83 18.12
CA TYR A 62 101.57 97.97 18.52
C TYR A 62 101.91 99.39 19.02
N ASN A 63 103.10 99.55 19.62
CA ASN A 63 103.60 100.82 20.14
C ASN A 63 104.68 101.42 19.22
N VAL A 64 104.71 102.75 19.11
CA VAL A 64 105.68 103.54 18.33
C VAL A 64 106.22 104.65 19.22
N THR A 65 107.54 104.79 19.27
CA THR A 65 108.21 105.95 19.89
C THR A 65 108.69 106.91 18.81
N ILE A 66 108.41 108.20 18.99
CA ILE A 66 108.76 109.31 18.10
C ILE A 66 109.67 110.27 18.86
N LYS A 67 110.81 110.66 18.28
CA LYS A 67 111.81 111.52 18.93
C LYS A 67 111.94 112.88 18.24
N SER A 68 111.96 113.97 19.01
CA SER A 68 112.10 115.32 18.45
C SER A 68 113.48 115.56 17.83
N PRO A 69 113.58 116.26 16.68
CA PRO A 69 114.85 116.66 16.08
C PRO A 69 115.74 117.47 17.03
N ASN A 70 117.05 117.35 16.84
CA ASN A 70 118.06 118.01 17.68
C ASN A 70 118.08 119.56 17.56
N ASN A 71 117.33 120.14 16.62
CA ASN A 71 117.24 121.59 16.38
C ASN A 71 115.95 122.24 16.94
N VAL A 72 115.10 121.51 17.67
CA VAL A 72 114.01 122.12 18.45
C VAL A 72 114.61 123.00 19.56
N PRO A 73 114.29 124.30 19.66
CA PRO A 73 114.88 125.16 20.68
C PRO A 73 114.54 124.72 22.10
N VAL A 74 115.52 124.76 23.00
CA VAL A 74 115.32 124.41 24.42
C VAL A 74 114.31 125.36 25.06
N GLY A 75 113.21 124.82 25.59
CA GLY A 75 112.13 125.62 26.20
C GLY A 75 111.07 126.13 25.22
N ALA A 76 111.21 125.88 23.91
CA ALA A 76 110.14 126.12 22.95
C ALA A 76 109.19 124.90 22.89
N THR A 77 107.89 125.14 23.05
CA THR A 77 106.87 124.10 22.95
C THR A 77 106.45 123.87 21.49
N GLN A 78 106.77 122.70 20.95
CA GLN A 78 106.37 122.26 19.62
C GLN A 78 105.25 121.22 19.71
N VAL A 79 104.17 121.43 18.95
CA VAL A 79 103.06 120.46 18.79
C VAL A 79 103.14 119.83 17.40
N VAL A 80 102.84 118.54 17.30
CA VAL A 80 102.93 117.71 16.08
C VAL A 80 101.72 116.78 16.02
N THR A 81 101.03 116.73 14.89
CA THR A 81 99.80 115.92 14.70
C THR A 81 100.13 114.57 14.06
N LEU A 82 99.36 113.52 14.38
CA LEU A 82 99.45 112.24 13.68
C LEU A 82 98.48 112.22 12.49
N ASP A 83 99.00 112.01 11.29
CA ASP A 83 98.28 111.93 10.02
C ASP A 83 98.20 110.47 9.53
N VAL A 84 97.10 110.10 8.86
CA VAL A 84 96.78 108.71 8.48
C VAL A 84 96.23 108.62 7.07
N ALA A 85 96.81 107.72 6.27
CA ALA A 85 96.34 107.39 4.92
C ALA A 85 96.18 105.87 4.77
N PRO A 86 95.00 105.33 4.40
CA PRO A 86 94.87 103.91 4.07
C PRO A 86 95.66 103.57 2.79
N THR A 87 96.19 102.36 2.73
CA THR A 87 96.97 101.84 1.58
C THR A 87 96.31 100.66 0.87
N ALA A 88 95.46 99.89 1.56
CA ALA A 88 94.58 98.90 0.95
C ALA A 88 93.31 98.75 1.79
N LEU A 89 92.17 98.55 1.13
CA LEU A 89 90.86 98.31 1.76
C LEU A 89 90.08 97.27 0.93
N PRO A 90 89.16 96.50 1.52
CA PRO A 90 88.23 95.68 0.75
C PRO A 90 87.31 96.55 -0.11
N GLY A 91 86.93 96.04 -1.28
CA GLY A 91 86.07 96.76 -2.23
C GLY A 91 84.75 97.19 -1.58
N GLY A 92 84.39 98.46 -1.73
CA GLY A 92 83.18 99.06 -1.15
C GLY A 92 83.37 99.79 0.18
N VAL A 93 84.53 99.68 0.84
CA VAL A 93 84.79 100.44 2.08
C VAL A 93 85.31 101.85 1.75
N ALA A 94 84.61 102.87 2.27
CA ALA A 94 85.01 104.28 2.09
C ALA A 94 86.21 104.67 2.98
N VAL A 95 87.13 105.46 2.42
CA VAL A 95 88.39 105.90 3.07
C VAL A 95 88.16 106.52 4.46
N GLY A 96 87.24 107.48 4.58
CA GLY A 96 86.96 108.15 5.86
C GLY A 96 86.44 107.19 6.95
N THR A 97 85.60 106.23 6.57
CA THR A 97 85.10 105.19 7.49
C THR A 97 86.23 104.28 7.97
N ALA A 98 87.13 103.88 7.07
CA ALA A 98 88.26 103.02 7.40
C ALA A 98 89.32 103.70 8.28
N VAL A 99 89.57 105.00 8.10
CA VAL A 99 90.44 105.77 9.02
C VAL A 99 89.86 105.78 10.44
N GLY A 100 88.53 105.84 10.58
CA GLY A 100 87.83 105.71 11.85
C GLY A 100 87.95 104.35 12.56
N TYR A 101 88.52 103.32 11.90
CA TYR A 101 88.84 102.05 12.55
C TYR A 101 90.17 102.10 13.31
N LEU A 102 91.04 103.10 13.06
CA LEU A 102 92.26 103.30 13.82
C LEU A 102 92.02 104.12 15.08
N SER A 103 92.72 103.77 16.14
CA SER A 103 92.82 104.56 17.37
C SER A 103 94.28 104.72 17.81
N PHE A 104 94.62 105.97 18.16
CA PHE A 104 95.87 106.35 18.78
C PHE A 104 95.63 106.57 20.27
N SER A 105 96.44 105.95 21.12
CA SER A 105 96.30 106.03 22.58
C SER A 105 97.66 106.10 23.26
N ASN A 106 97.70 106.65 24.47
CA ASN A 106 98.85 106.54 25.33
C ASN A 106 99.05 105.06 25.74
N PRO A 107 100.24 104.45 25.55
CA PRO A 107 100.44 103.02 25.84
C PRO A 107 100.21 102.61 27.29
N VAL A 108 100.31 103.56 28.23
CA VAL A 108 100.22 103.33 29.69
C VAL A 108 98.83 103.66 30.22
N SER A 109 98.26 104.83 29.87
CA SER A 109 96.96 105.27 30.38
C SER A 109 95.77 104.93 29.49
N GLY A 110 95.99 104.48 28.24
CA GLY A 110 94.94 104.20 27.27
C GLY A 110 94.20 105.43 26.72
N ALA A 111 94.45 106.63 27.27
CA ALA A 111 93.80 107.87 26.84
C ALA A 111 94.11 108.19 25.36
N PRO A 112 93.14 108.66 24.56
CA PRO A 112 93.34 108.93 23.14
C PRO A 112 94.33 110.07 22.88
N VAL A 113 95.13 109.96 21.82
CA VAL A 113 96.21 110.89 21.46
C VAL A 113 96.01 111.43 20.05
N THR A 114 95.67 112.72 19.93
CA THR A 114 95.48 113.39 18.63
C THR A 114 96.71 114.19 18.19
N SER A 115 97.48 114.72 19.13
CA SER A 115 98.74 115.42 18.90
C SER A 115 99.76 115.13 20.00
N LEU A 116 101.04 115.20 19.62
CA LEU A 116 102.19 115.03 20.51
C LEU A 116 102.86 116.39 20.74
N THR A 117 103.33 116.61 21.96
CA THR A 117 104.00 117.84 22.37
C THR A 117 105.43 117.55 22.83
N PHE A 118 106.39 118.36 22.37
CA PHE A 118 107.81 118.28 22.69
C PHE A 118 108.28 119.67 23.16
N VAL A 119 109.13 119.75 24.19
CA VAL A 119 109.57 121.03 24.80
C VAL A 119 111.09 121.26 24.70
N GLY A 120 111.74 120.51 23.80
CA GLY A 120 113.17 120.60 23.52
C GLY A 120 113.66 119.52 22.55
N PRO A 121 114.97 119.50 22.28
CA PRO A 121 115.58 118.58 21.32
C PRO A 121 115.74 117.17 21.90
N GLY A 122 115.62 116.14 21.06
CA GLY A 122 115.89 114.75 21.41
C GLY A 122 114.88 114.07 22.35
N GLN A 123 113.76 114.72 22.69
CA GLN A 123 112.73 114.17 23.57
C GLN A 123 111.90 113.10 22.85
N THR A 124 111.58 112.00 23.55
CA THR A 124 110.74 110.91 23.04
C THR A 124 109.31 110.98 23.55
N GLN A 125 108.36 110.62 22.69
CA GLN A 125 106.94 110.40 23.00
C GLN A 125 106.52 109.05 22.42
N THR A 126 105.75 108.24 23.15
CA THR A 126 105.29 106.91 22.68
C THR A 126 103.77 106.88 22.54
N VAL A 127 103.30 106.36 21.41
CA VAL A 127 101.87 106.17 21.08
C VAL A 127 101.58 104.70 20.75
N ARG A 128 100.42 104.20 21.15
CA ARG A 128 99.89 102.88 20.81
C ARG A 128 98.87 103.03 19.69
N ILE A 129 99.04 102.25 18.62
CA ILE A 129 98.18 102.23 17.44
C ILE A 129 97.36 100.92 17.49
N SER A 130 96.04 101.01 17.33
CA SER A 130 95.12 99.86 17.36
C SER A 130 94.08 99.94 16.24
N VAL A 131 93.55 98.79 15.81
CA VAL A 131 92.41 98.69 14.87
C VAL A 131 91.27 97.89 15.51
N ALA A 132 90.03 98.31 15.30
CA ALA A 132 88.82 97.60 15.69
C ALA A 132 87.77 97.63 14.57
N TYR A 133 87.03 96.53 14.40
CA TYR A 133 86.01 96.37 13.36
C TYR A 133 84.61 96.21 13.97
N PRO A 134 83.55 96.78 13.35
CA PRO A 134 82.18 96.45 13.69
C PRO A 134 81.81 95.03 13.21
N ALA A 135 80.79 94.43 13.81
CA ALA A 135 80.37 93.04 13.52
C ALA A 135 79.88 92.77 12.09
N ASN A 136 79.64 93.82 11.31
CA ASN A 136 79.25 93.78 9.90
C ASN A 136 80.37 94.23 8.94
N ALA A 137 81.61 94.35 9.41
CA ALA A 137 82.75 94.67 8.55
C ALA A 137 82.97 93.57 7.48
N LEU A 138 83.18 93.99 6.23
CA LEU A 138 83.36 93.06 5.12
C LEU A 138 84.64 92.22 5.31
N PRO A 139 84.58 90.88 5.18
CA PRO A 139 85.76 90.01 5.19
C PRO A 139 86.76 90.41 4.09
N GLY A 140 87.99 90.71 4.49
CA GLY A 140 89.05 91.16 3.59
C GLY A 140 90.21 91.78 4.36
N VAL A 141 91.23 92.26 3.62
CA VAL A 141 92.45 92.85 4.19
C VAL A 141 92.33 94.38 4.24
N TYR A 142 92.65 94.97 5.39
CA TYR A 142 92.75 96.41 5.60
C TYR A 142 94.21 96.78 5.89
N ALA A 143 94.74 97.86 5.31
CA ALA A 143 96.12 98.30 5.48
C ALA A 143 96.25 99.84 5.49
N PHE A 144 97.21 100.37 6.26
CA PHE A 144 97.31 101.80 6.58
C PHE A 144 98.75 102.31 6.71
N LYS A 145 98.93 103.62 6.49
CA LYS A 145 100.13 104.43 6.77
C LYS A 145 99.85 105.47 7.86
N VAL A 146 100.85 105.71 8.71
CA VAL A 146 100.85 106.79 9.71
C VAL A 146 102.10 107.67 9.57
N ARG A 147 101.96 108.99 9.77
CA ARG A 147 103.02 110.01 9.73
C ARG A 147 102.87 111.01 10.89
N ALA A 148 103.94 111.69 11.30
CA ALA A 148 103.87 112.81 12.25
C ALA A 148 104.24 114.14 11.57
N VAL A 149 103.32 115.11 11.58
CA VAL A 149 103.38 116.36 10.78
C VAL A 149 103.26 117.62 11.63
N GLY A 150 103.99 118.69 11.27
CA GLY A 150 103.90 120.00 11.93
C GLY A 150 105.19 120.56 12.56
N TRP A 151 106.35 119.96 12.31
CA TRP A 151 107.64 120.49 12.78
C TRP A 151 107.97 121.86 12.16
N THR A 152 108.51 122.78 12.96
CA THR A 152 108.79 124.17 12.53
C THR A 152 110.02 124.33 11.63
N ASN A 153 109.94 125.30 10.72
CA ASN A 153 110.82 125.43 9.57
C ASN A 153 112.14 126.12 9.92
N SER A 154 113.28 125.43 9.74
CA SER A 154 114.59 126.07 9.56
C SER A 154 115.49 125.17 8.71
N VAL A 155 115.62 125.56 7.43
CA VAL A 155 116.53 125.06 6.37
C VAL A 155 117.00 123.61 6.51
N GLY A 156 116.31 122.69 5.82
CA GLY A 156 116.82 121.33 5.54
C GLY A 156 116.01 120.17 6.13
N LEU A 157 115.13 120.42 7.11
CA LEU A 157 114.15 119.40 7.54
C LEU A 157 113.20 119.07 6.38
N ARG A 158 113.43 117.91 5.72
CA ARG A 158 112.47 117.33 4.78
C ARG A 158 111.18 117.01 5.55
N ASN A 159 110.03 117.44 5.04
CA ASN A 159 108.72 117.08 5.60
C ASN A 159 108.30 115.63 5.24
N GLU A 160 109.29 114.77 5.02
CA GLU A 160 109.19 113.36 4.65
C GLU A 160 109.33 112.52 5.93
N GLY A 161 108.35 112.67 6.83
CA GLY A 161 108.28 111.87 8.06
C GLY A 161 108.23 110.37 7.75
N THR A 162 109.08 109.59 8.42
CA THR A 162 109.20 108.14 8.20
C THR A 162 107.84 107.45 8.38
N GLU A 163 107.37 106.78 7.33
CA GLU A 163 106.04 106.17 7.30
C GLU A 163 106.02 104.83 8.04
N ILE A 164 104.95 104.60 8.81
CA ILE A 164 104.73 103.34 9.52
C ILE A 164 103.54 102.61 8.89
N ASN A 165 103.71 101.34 8.55
CA ASN A 165 102.75 100.54 7.77
C ASN A 165 102.29 99.29 8.54
N GLY A 166 101.03 98.86 8.38
CA GLY A 166 100.50 97.61 8.98
C GLY A 166 99.16 97.16 8.38
N SER A 167 98.73 95.91 8.63
CA SER A 167 97.52 95.31 8.04
C SER A 167 96.89 94.14 8.84
N VAL A 168 95.63 93.76 8.56
CA VAL A 168 94.86 92.69 9.27
C VAL A 168 93.60 92.21 8.48
N THR A 169 93.04 91.02 8.77
CA THR A 169 92.01 90.26 7.97
C THR A 169 90.86 89.64 8.82
N ALA A 170 89.68 89.29 8.24
CA ALA A 170 88.47 88.73 8.93
C ALA A 170 87.68 87.60 8.15
N ALA A 171 86.70 86.88 8.78
CA ALA A 171 86.02 85.63 8.29
C ALA A 171 84.53 85.39 8.77
N ALA A 172 83.88 84.22 8.48
CA ALA A 172 82.41 83.94 8.62
C ALA A 172 81.98 82.48 9.08
N THR A 173 80.66 82.18 9.26
CA THR A 173 80.07 81.00 10.03
C THR A 173 78.75 80.32 9.46
N VAL A 174 78.22 79.21 10.06
CA VAL A 174 77.09 78.33 9.56
C VAL A 174 76.23 77.63 10.68
N SER A 175 75.05 77.00 10.40
CA SER A 175 74.08 76.36 11.35
C SER A 175 73.30 75.11 10.81
N ASN A 176 72.65 74.31 11.69
CA ASN A 176 71.83 73.08 11.44
C ASN A 176 70.28 73.29 11.50
N PRO A 177 69.45 72.32 11.03
CA PRO A 177 67.96 72.26 11.19
C PRO A 177 67.45 71.65 12.53
N PRO A 178 66.13 71.74 12.82
CA PRO A 178 65.42 70.87 13.78
C PRO A 178 65.12 69.46 13.22
N GLU A 179 64.63 68.58 14.09
CA GLU A 179 64.07 67.24 13.83
C GLU A 179 62.63 67.19 14.36
N VAL A 180 61.66 66.63 13.63
CA VAL A 180 60.23 66.56 14.02
C VAL A 180 59.66 65.13 14.00
N VAL A 181 58.87 64.77 15.02
CA VAL A 181 58.27 63.42 15.17
C VAL A 181 56.83 63.52 15.71
N ILE A 182 55.88 62.75 15.15
CA ILE A 182 54.54 62.57 15.76
C ILE A 182 54.63 61.49 16.86
N GLU A 183 54.26 61.85 18.09
CA GLU A 183 54.36 60.98 19.27
C GLU A 183 53.11 60.10 19.46
N ALA A 184 51.94 60.57 19.02
CA ALA A 184 50.67 59.82 19.00
C ALA A 184 49.66 60.48 18.03
N PRO A 185 49.00 59.75 17.10
CA PRO A 185 49.36 58.41 16.61
C PRO A 185 50.83 58.37 16.16
N THR A 186 51.39 57.18 16.04
CA THR A 186 52.81 57.04 15.66
C THR A 186 53.05 57.54 14.23
N ASP A 187 54.24 58.07 13.95
CA ASP A 187 54.59 58.54 12.61
C ASP A 187 54.49 57.37 11.60
N ALA A 188 53.86 57.61 10.45
CA ALA A 188 53.41 56.63 9.46
C ALA A 188 52.29 55.63 9.87
N GLU A 189 51.59 55.83 11.00
CA GLU A 189 50.48 54.96 11.42
C GLU A 189 49.24 55.07 10.50
N VAL A 190 48.51 53.95 10.32
CA VAL A 190 47.26 53.89 9.54
C VAL A 190 46.11 53.37 10.41
N ILE A 191 45.24 54.28 10.83
CA ILE A 191 44.01 53.96 11.57
C ILE A 191 42.92 53.56 10.58
N SER A 192 42.21 52.46 10.81
CA SER A 192 41.07 52.04 9.97
C SER A 192 39.86 51.62 10.81
N THR A 193 38.69 52.21 10.52
CA THR A 193 37.44 51.97 11.27
C THR A 193 36.21 51.97 10.35
N PRO A 194 35.34 50.93 10.39
CA PRO A 194 34.00 51.01 9.82
C PRO A 194 33.16 51.99 10.65
N ALA A 195 32.65 53.05 10.02
CA ALA A 195 31.88 54.07 10.71
C ALA A 195 30.37 53.78 10.61
N THR A 196 29.71 53.62 11.77
CA THR A 196 28.25 53.52 11.86
C THR A 196 27.55 54.87 11.89
N SER A 197 28.29 55.95 12.19
CA SER A 197 27.84 57.34 12.16
C SER A 197 29.04 58.29 12.01
N PHE A 198 28.76 59.54 11.66
CA PHE A 198 29.72 60.65 11.59
C PHE A 198 29.13 61.87 12.33
N PRO A 199 29.96 62.84 12.78
CA PRO A 199 31.41 62.94 12.61
C PRO A 199 32.23 62.09 13.61
N LEU A 200 33.50 61.87 13.28
CA LEU A 200 34.50 61.14 14.05
C LEU A 200 35.68 62.07 14.37
N ASP A 201 36.09 62.15 15.64
CA ASP A 201 37.20 63.00 16.10
C ASP A 201 38.44 62.14 16.45
N VAL A 202 39.62 62.53 15.96
CA VAL A 202 40.91 61.82 16.13
C VAL A 202 41.96 62.79 16.69
N ALA A 203 42.39 62.59 17.93
CA ALA A 203 43.40 63.43 18.58
C ALA A 203 44.83 63.08 18.13
N PHE A 204 45.74 64.06 18.10
CA PHE A 204 47.16 63.85 17.80
C PHE A 204 48.12 64.77 18.58
N ARG A 205 49.40 64.41 18.60
CA ARG A 205 50.49 65.07 19.32
C ARG A 205 51.84 64.86 18.63
N PHE A 206 52.65 65.91 18.52
CA PHE A 206 53.99 65.89 17.94
C PHE A 206 55.02 66.65 18.79
N ARG A 207 56.30 66.36 18.54
CA ARG A 207 57.48 67.01 19.14
C ARG A 207 58.42 67.49 18.04
N ALA A 208 59.13 68.59 18.30
CA ALA A 208 60.34 68.98 17.57
C ALA A 208 61.53 69.19 18.51
N THR A 209 62.75 69.00 18.01
CA THR A 209 64.01 69.12 18.77
C THR A 209 65.16 69.64 17.90
N VAL A 210 66.05 70.47 18.45
CA VAL A 210 67.32 70.88 17.81
C VAL A 210 68.51 70.40 18.64
N SER A 211 69.49 69.75 18.01
CA SER A 211 70.72 69.28 18.65
C SER A 211 71.98 69.74 17.92
N GLY A 212 73.07 69.96 18.66
CA GLY A 212 74.35 70.43 18.12
C GLY A 212 75.20 71.20 19.13
N ALA A 213 76.40 71.62 18.72
CA ALA A 213 77.34 72.35 19.58
C ALA A 213 77.00 73.84 19.79
N ASN A 214 76.15 74.41 18.92
CA ASN A 214 75.50 75.72 19.08
C ASN A 214 74.09 75.60 18.48
N PRO A 215 73.10 75.07 19.21
CA PRO A 215 71.76 74.85 18.68
C PRO A 215 70.99 76.18 18.58
N THR A 216 70.34 76.42 17.45
CA THR A 216 69.50 77.60 17.22
C THR A 216 68.06 77.32 17.67
N PRO A 217 67.43 78.20 18.49
CA PRO A 217 66.08 77.97 19.01
C PRO A 217 64.99 77.76 17.94
N ILE A 218 63.97 76.95 18.26
CA ILE A 218 62.80 76.70 17.40
C ILE A 218 61.84 77.89 17.50
N SER A 219 61.74 78.67 16.43
CA SER A 219 60.96 79.91 16.36
C SER A 219 59.52 79.71 15.87
N ALA A 220 59.22 78.58 15.23
CA ALA A 220 57.87 78.23 14.80
C ALA A 220 57.67 76.72 14.73
N ALA A 221 56.44 76.26 14.98
CA ALA A 221 55.98 74.91 14.66
C ALA A 221 54.47 74.89 14.40
N SER A 222 54.00 73.94 13.59
CA SER A 222 52.61 73.82 13.13
C SER A 222 52.26 72.39 12.77
N ALA A 223 50.96 72.09 12.62
CA ALA A 223 50.49 70.89 11.94
C ALA A 223 49.58 71.25 10.77
N ASP A 224 49.55 70.38 9.75
CA ASP A 224 48.79 70.53 8.53
C ASP A 224 47.93 69.30 8.27
N PHE A 225 46.78 69.51 7.62
CA PHE A 225 45.83 68.50 7.22
C PHE A 225 45.48 68.66 5.75
N GLY A 226 46.10 67.85 4.89
CA GLY A 226 45.80 67.81 3.45
C GLY A 226 46.06 69.13 2.68
N GLY A 227 46.91 70.00 3.19
CA GLY A 227 47.19 71.35 2.68
C GLY A 227 46.48 72.49 3.44
N ALA A 228 45.85 72.21 4.59
CA ALA A 228 45.25 73.22 5.46
C ALA A 228 45.77 73.12 6.90
N THR A 229 46.27 74.23 7.45
CA THR A 229 46.82 74.30 8.82
C THR A 229 45.78 73.90 9.87
N VAL A 230 46.13 72.94 10.74
CA VAL A 230 45.29 72.52 11.86
C VAL A 230 45.46 73.48 13.04
N THR A 231 44.35 73.93 13.62
CA THR A 231 44.36 74.65 14.90
C THR A 231 44.82 73.71 16.01
N LEU A 232 46.02 73.94 16.52
CA LEU A 232 46.57 73.19 17.66
C LEU A 232 45.82 73.52 18.95
N THR A 233 45.46 72.49 19.71
CA THR A 233 44.86 72.59 21.04
C THR A 233 45.88 72.97 22.11
N SER A 234 47.16 72.71 21.87
CA SER A 234 48.26 73.30 22.62
C SER A 234 49.53 73.39 21.75
N LEU A 235 50.39 74.36 22.05
CA LEU A 235 51.74 74.48 21.51
C LEU A 235 52.64 75.06 22.60
N THR A 236 53.75 74.40 22.93
CA THR A 236 54.62 74.76 24.05
C THR A 236 56.09 74.60 23.69
N GLY A 237 56.98 75.43 24.25
CA GLY A 237 58.44 75.32 24.07
C GLY A 237 59.07 76.13 22.93
N LEU A 238 58.33 77.05 22.30
CA LEU A 238 58.91 77.99 21.31
C LEU A 238 60.02 78.84 21.95
N ASP A 239 60.95 79.28 21.10
CA ASP A 239 62.22 79.95 21.47
C ASP A 239 63.13 79.11 22.40
N THR A 240 62.91 77.79 22.45
CA THR A 240 63.82 76.81 23.07
C THR A 240 64.31 75.77 22.06
N THR A 241 65.11 74.79 22.49
CA THR A 241 65.56 73.68 21.66
C THR A 241 64.57 72.50 21.57
N SER A 242 63.40 72.56 22.22
CA SER A 242 62.33 71.56 22.01
C SER A 242 60.93 72.13 22.12
N VAL A 243 60.07 71.75 21.17
CA VAL A 243 58.66 72.15 21.08
C VAL A 243 57.76 70.92 21.15
N VAL A 244 56.58 71.04 21.76
CA VAL A 244 55.51 70.02 21.72
C VAL A 244 54.18 70.68 21.33
N GLY A 245 53.46 70.08 20.38
CA GLY A 245 52.14 70.52 19.95
C GLY A 245 51.12 69.39 19.97
N THR A 246 49.84 69.73 20.17
CA THR A 246 48.70 68.79 20.16
C THR A 246 47.55 69.35 19.33
N GLY A 247 46.72 68.48 18.76
CA GLY A 247 45.54 68.88 17.99
C GLY A 247 44.49 67.78 17.91
N THR A 248 43.40 68.05 17.20
CA THR A 248 42.33 67.07 16.92
C THR A 248 41.84 67.26 15.50
N LEU A 249 41.75 66.16 14.76
CA LEU A 249 41.19 66.06 13.42
C LEU A 249 39.72 65.62 13.51
N ARG A 250 38.81 66.42 12.92
CA ARG A 250 37.40 66.06 12.73
C ARG A 250 37.16 65.51 11.32
N ILE A 251 36.53 64.34 11.23
CA ILE A 251 36.18 63.66 9.98
C ILE A 251 34.66 63.59 9.86
N GLU A 252 34.11 64.11 8.76
CA GLU A 252 32.65 64.21 8.57
C GLU A 252 32.06 63.20 7.57
N SER A 253 32.90 62.40 6.90
CA SER A 253 32.46 61.41 5.90
C SER A 253 33.41 60.20 5.78
N PRO A 254 33.00 59.10 5.11
CA PRO A 254 33.89 58.01 4.71
C PRO A 254 34.99 58.53 3.77
N GLY A 255 36.26 58.25 4.08
CA GLY A 255 37.37 58.76 3.28
C GLY A 255 38.76 58.36 3.75
N GLN A 256 39.76 58.97 3.10
CA GLN A 256 41.18 58.90 3.44
C GLN A 256 41.66 60.30 3.85
N TYR A 257 42.37 60.36 4.97
CA TYR A 257 42.74 61.61 5.64
C TYR A 257 44.17 61.51 6.19
N SER A 258 44.94 62.60 6.18
CA SER A 258 46.36 62.59 6.60
C SER A 258 46.82 63.89 7.26
N VAL A 259 47.60 63.79 8.34
CA VAL A 259 48.13 64.91 9.13
C VAL A 259 49.66 64.86 9.15
N THR A 260 50.33 66.00 8.94
CA THR A 260 51.77 66.18 9.11
C THR A 260 52.06 67.32 10.10
N ALA A 261 53.28 67.38 10.65
CA ALA A 261 53.75 68.47 11.48
C ALA A 261 55.12 69.00 11.03
N ARG A 262 55.37 70.29 11.27
CA ARG A 262 56.54 71.05 10.82
C ARG A 262 57.14 71.85 11.98
N ALA A 263 58.46 72.06 11.96
CA ALA A 263 59.13 73.03 12.81
C ALA A 263 60.24 73.80 12.08
N THR A 264 60.50 75.02 12.51
CA THR A 264 61.51 75.94 11.94
C THR A 264 62.30 76.62 13.05
N ASN A 265 63.61 76.78 12.87
CA ASN A 265 64.49 77.47 13.83
C ASN A 265 64.83 78.91 13.45
N SER A 266 65.43 79.65 14.39
CA SER A 266 65.80 81.06 14.25
C SER A 266 66.89 81.35 13.21
N ALA A 267 67.54 80.32 12.66
CA ALA A 267 68.42 80.42 11.49
C ALA A 267 67.67 80.20 10.16
N GLY A 268 66.35 80.01 10.18
CA GLY A 268 65.52 79.81 8.99
C GLY A 268 65.52 78.38 8.44
N SER A 269 66.01 77.41 9.21
CA SER A 269 66.09 76.00 8.80
C SER A 269 64.93 75.18 9.40
N SER A 270 64.34 74.27 8.64
CA SER A 270 63.07 73.60 8.97
C SER A 270 63.01 72.12 8.58
N ASP A 271 62.16 71.35 9.25
CA ASP A 271 61.94 69.91 9.02
C ASP A 271 60.44 69.53 9.17
N ASP A 272 60.04 68.39 8.58
CA ASP A 272 58.66 67.86 8.49
C ASP A 272 58.58 66.37 8.91
N THR A 273 57.49 65.98 9.57
CA THR A 273 57.15 64.56 9.83
C THR A 273 56.61 63.83 8.60
N ASN A 274 56.72 62.49 8.53
CA ASN A 274 56.05 61.71 7.48
C ASN A 274 54.52 61.73 7.60
N GLY A 275 54.00 61.91 8.81
CA GLY A 275 52.57 62.03 9.10
C GLY A 275 51.86 60.71 9.36
N PHE A 276 50.61 60.77 9.83
CA PHE A 276 49.75 59.60 10.01
C PHE A 276 48.48 59.68 9.13
N ARG A 277 47.82 58.54 8.91
CA ARG A 277 46.66 58.40 8.02
C ARG A 277 45.45 57.78 8.74
N VAL A 278 44.26 58.28 8.45
CA VAL A 278 42.97 57.71 8.91
C VAL A 278 42.17 57.24 7.69
N VAL A 279 41.49 56.10 7.83
CA VAL A 279 40.61 55.49 6.84
C VAL A 279 39.26 55.15 7.47
N THR A 280 38.18 55.66 6.88
CA THR A 280 36.81 55.38 7.32
C THR A 280 35.99 54.77 6.19
N THR A 281 35.30 53.65 6.46
CA THR A 281 34.46 52.94 5.48
C THR A 281 33.01 52.86 5.94
N ALA A 282 32.09 52.86 4.98
CA ALA A 282 30.66 52.62 5.20
C ALA A 282 30.30 51.14 4.99
N LEU A 283 29.14 50.74 5.51
CA LEU A 283 28.57 49.40 5.29
C LEU A 283 27.58 49.40 4.11
N PRO A 284 27.39 48.25 3.42
CA PRO A 284 26.36 48.06 2.40
C PRO A 284 24.93 48.24 2.97
N PRO A 285 23.92 48.35 2.09
CA PRO A 285 22.52 48.45 2.51
C PRO A 285 22.05 47.13 3.13
N THR A 286 20.88 47.12 3.75
CA THR A 286 20.21 45.91 4.28
C THR A 286 18.81 45.82 3.70
N VAL A 287 18.40 44.64 3.22
CA VAL A 287 17.04 44.37 2.74
C VAL A 287 16.31 43.35 3.62
N ALA A 288 15.00 43.51 3.76
CA ALA A 288 14.10 42.63 4.48
C ALA A 288 12.83 42.36 3.66
N ILE A 289 12.40 41.10 3.61
CA ILE A 289 11.11 40.68 3.05
C ILE A 289 10.11 40.65 4.20
N THR A 290 9.02 41.42 4.09
CA THR A 290 8.05 41.65 5.18
C THR A 290 6.77 40.84 5.03
N ALA A 291 6.44 40.42 3.81
CA ALA A 291 5.42 39.41 3.52
C ALA A 291 5.69 38.78 2.14
N PRO A 292 5.25 37.54 1.87
CA PRO A 292 4.87 36.54 2.86
C PRO A 292 6.04 36.15 3.78
N SER A 293 5.73 35.48 4.89
CA SER A 293 6.70 34.92 5.81
C SER A 293 7.50 33.80 5.13
N ASN A 294 8.76 33.61 5.50
CA ASN A 294 9.58 32.53 4.92
C ASN A 294 9.02 31.15 5.30
N GLY A 295 8.56 30.39 4.30
CA GLY A 295 7.87 29.12 4.45
C GLY A 295 6.33 29.22 4.55
N GLU A 296 5.72 30.38 4.31
CA GLU A 296 4.26 30.55 4.38
C GLU A 296 3.52 29.73 3.31
N VAL A 297 2.35 29.18 3.68
CA VAL A 297 1.61 28.20 2.86
C VAL A 297 0.23 28.73 2.51
N PHE A 298 0.02 28.99 1.22
CA PHE A 298 -1.26 29.38 0.62
C PHE A 298 -1.99 28.15 0.07
N THR A 299 -3.32 28.20 -0.01
CA THR A 299 -4.15 27.06 -0.46
C THR A 299 -5.11 27.47 -1.57
N TYR A 300 -4.85 27.04 -2.80
CA TYR A 300 -5.77 27.19 -3.94
C TYR A 300 -6.74 26.02 -4.01
N ARG A 301 -8.02 26.33 -4.19
CA ARG A 301 -9.07 25.33 -4.42
C ARG A 301 -9.22 25.11 -5.93
N ALA A 302 -9.00 23.89 -6.40
CA ALA A 302 -9.12 23.56 -7.81
C ALA A 302 -10.51 23.93 -8.36
N GLY A 303 -10.55 24.76 -9.41
CA GLY A 303 -11.79 25.27 -10.01
C GLY A 303 -12.37 26.53 -9.34
N GLY A 304 -11.75 27.03 -8.26
CA GLY A 304 -12.08 28.31 -7.64
C GLY A 304 -11.36 29.51 -8.28
N ALA A 305 -11.50 30.69 -7.67
CA ALA A 305 -10.71 31.86 -8.05
C ALA A 305 -9.22 31.67 -7.65
N PRO A 306 -8.25 32.23 -8.42
CA PRO A 306 -6.83 32.21 -8.07
C PRO A 306 -6.57 32.83 -6.69
N VAL A 307 -5.59 32.30 -5.96
CA VAL A 307 -5.20 32.83 -4.64
C VAL A 307 -4.32 34.06 -4.82
N PRO A 308 -4.68 35.22 -4.24
CA PRO A 308 -3.79 36.37 -4.20
C PRO A 308 -2.69 36.16 -3.16
N VAL A 309 -1.44 36.46 -3.55
CA VAL A 309 -0.27 36.51 -2.66
C VAL A 309 0.38 37.88 -2.85
N ILE A 310 0.55 38.64 -1.78
CA ILE A 310 1.16 39.99 -1.85
C ILE A 310 2.55 39.91 -1.25
N VAL A 311 3.57 40.10 -2.09
CA VAL A 311 4.97 40.14 -1.67
C VAL A 311 5.35 41.58 -1.34
N THR A 312 5.84 41.85 -0.14
CA THR A 312 6.29 43.17 0.31
C THR A 312 7.69 43.11 0.90
N PHE A 313 8.46 44.19 0.72
CA PHE A 313 9.84 44.28 1.18
C PHE A 313 10.31 45.72 1.37
N SER A 314 11.35 45.89 2.17
CA SER A 314 11.99 47.17 2.49
C SER A 314 13.51 47.06 2.45
N ALA A 315 14.18 48.09 1.93
CA ALA A 315 15.62 48.24 1.94
C ALA A 315 16.01 49.52 2.69
N THR A 316 17.01 49.43 3.56
CA THR A 316 17.54 50.51 4.39
C THR A 316 19.04 50.67 4.18
N SER A 317 19.55 51.89 4.08
CA SER A 317 20.99 52.17 4.18
C SER A 317 21.27 53.25 5.21
N ASN A 318 22.49 53.23 5.74
CA ASN A 318 23.00 54.24 6.66
C ASN A 318 23.52 55.49 5.90
N PHE A 319 23.95 55.33 4.64
CA PHE A 319 24.62 56.38 3.85
C PHE A 319 24.30 56.27 2.36
N GLY A 320 24.52 57.34 1.57
CA GLY A 320 24.45 57.33 0.09
C GLY A 320 23.05 57.28 -0.53
N GLY A 321 22.14 56.52 0.09
CA GLY A 321 20.76 56.30 -0.35
C GLY A 321 20.63 55.14 -1.36
N ILE A 322 19.52 54.42 -1.29
CA ILE A 322 19.26 53.23 -2.09
C ILE A 322 19.25 53.59 -3.59
N ARG A 323 20.21 53.06 -4.35
CA ARG A 323 20.36 53.26 -5.80
C ARG A 323 19.48 52.31 -6.60
N THR A 324 19.35 51.06 -6.15
CA THR A 324 18.43 50.09 -6.76
C THR A 324 17.67 49.29 -5.70
N LEU A 325 16.42 48.95 -6.01
CA LEU A 325 15.64 47.93 -5.30
C LEU A 325 14.96 47.09 -6.38
N SER A 326 15.27 45.80 -6.42
CA SER A 326 14.85 44.88 -7.47
C SER A 326 14.39 43.56 -6.87
N ALA A 327 13.48 42.87 -7.56
CA ALA A 327 12.93 41.60 -7.10
C ALA A 327 12.82 40.59 -8.25
N LYS A 328 13.03 39.32 -7.93
CA LYS A 328 12.75 38.18 -8.79
C LYS A 328 11.79 37.23 -8.08
N ILE A 329 10.90 36.62 -8.85
CA ILE A 329 10.05 35.51 -8.43
C ILE A 329 10.43 34.29 -9.28
N ASN A 330 10.81 33.19 -8.64
CA ASN A 330 11.32 31.97 -9.30
C ASN A 330 12.50 32.25 -10.27
N GLY A 331 13.35 33.23 -9.93
CA GLY A 331 14.49 33.65 -10.75
C GLY A 331 14.15 34.57 -11.93
N ALA A 332 12.87 34.76 -12.27
CA ALA A 332 12.44 35.75 -13.25
C ALA A 332 12.28 37.13 -12.59
N ALA A 333 12.87 38.17 -13.18
CA ALA A 333 12.71 39.54 -12.68
C ALA A 333 11.26 40.03 -12.82
N VAL A 334 10.76 40.74 -11.80
CA VAL A 334 9.38 41.27 -11.78
C VAL A 334 9.39 42.79 -11.67
N THR A 335 8.64 43.45 -12.55
CA THR A 335 8.51 44.90 -12.57
C THR A 335 7.53 45.37 -11.50
N PHE A 336 7.96 46.33 -10.67
CA PHE A 336 7.14 47.07 -9.73
C PHE A 336 7.66 48.51 -9.62
N ALA A 337 6.90 49.40 -8.98
CA ALA A 337 7.35 50.75 -8.67
C ALA A 337 7.92 50.80 -7.24
N PRO A 338 9.25 50.83 -7.04
CA PRO A 338 9.82 51.03 -5.72
C PRO A 338 9.57 52.47 -5.25
N ASN A 339 9.11 52.63 -4.01
CA ASN A 339 9.07 53.92 -3.33
C ASN A 339 10.43 54.18 -2.64
N GLY A 340 10.81 55.45 -2.46
CA GLY A 340 11.98 55.83 -1.65
C GLY A 340 13.37 55.63 -2.27
N ILE A 341 13.48 55.29 -3.56
CA ILE A 341 14.76 55.28 -4.30
C ILE A 341 15.47 56.64 -4.18
N GLY A 342 16.78 56.63 -3.96
CA GLY A 342 17.59 57.80 -3.67
C GLY A 342 17.60 58.23 -2.20
N THR A 343 16.75 57.64 -1.36
CA THR A 343 16.70 57.94 0.09
C THR A 343 17.28 56.79 0.93
N LEU A 344 17.37 56.98 2.25
CA LEU A 344 17.85 55.95 3.18
C LEU A 344 16.86 54.78 3.39
N LEU A 345 15.62 54.87 2.92
CA LEU A 345 14.59 53.82 3.01
C LEU A 345 13.83 53.69 1.69
N ALA A 346 13.93 52.53 1.05
CA ALA A 346 13.11 52.18 -0.12
C ALA A 346 12.17 51.00 0.20
N THR A 347 11.01 50.93 -0.45
CA THR A 347 10.03 49.86 -0.26
C THR A 347 9.41 49.40 -1.58
N GLY A 348 8.94 48.15 -1.62
CA GLY A 348 8.26 47.57 -2.77
C GLY A 348 7.11 46.64 -2.38
N SER A 349 6.15 46.50 -3.30
CA SER A 349 4.99 45.61 -3.17
C SER A 349 4.64 45.01 -4.54
N ILE A 350 4.36 43.71 -4.57
CA ILE A 350 4.07 42.93 -5.78
C ILE A 350 2.86 42.04 -5.53
N PRO A 351 1.69 42.32 -6.14
CA PRO A 351 0.55 41.42 -6.10
C PRO A 351 0.74 40.29 -7.13
N LEU A 352 0.64 39.04 -6.67
CA LEU A 352 0.71 37.82 -7.46
C LEU A 352 -0.59 37.03 -7.34
N GLN A 353 -0.90 36.19 -8.33
CA GLN A 353 -2.06 35.30 -8.32
C GLN A 353 -1.66 33.88 -8.76
N TYR A 354 -2.15 32.87 -8.04
CA TYR A 354 -1.80 31.48 -8.30
C TYR A 354 -3.03 30.55 -8.38
N SER A 355 -3.03 29.70 -9.40
CA SER A 355 -4.06 28.69 -9.69
C SER A 355 -3.47 27.29 -9.95
N SER A 356 -2.23 27.07 -9.51
CA SER A 356 -1.45 25.85 -9.69
C SER A 356 -0.58 25.58 -8.45
N ALA A 357 -0.05 24.36 -8.35
CA ALA A 357 0.80 23.96 -7.23
C ALA A 357 2.24 24.40 -7.45
N GLY A 358 2.90 24.91 -6.40
CA GLY A 358 4.31 25.28 -6.49
C GLY A 358 4.93 25.71 -5.17
N VAL A 359 6.25 25.54 -5.06
CA VAL A 359 7.08 26.34 -4.16
C VAL A 359 7.58 27.52 -4.97
N HIS A 360 7.50 28.72 -4.39
CA HIS A 360 7.89 29.96 -5.03
C HIS A 360 8.98 30.65 -4.22
N THR A 361 10.05 31.05 -4.90
CA THR A 361 11.19 31.74 -4.30
C THR A 361 11.15 33.20 -4.65
N ILE A 362 11.11 34.04 -3.63
CA ILE A 362 11.31 35.48 -3.70
C ILE A 362 12.81 35.73 -3.52
N GLU A 363 13.40 36.54 -4.40
CA GLU A 363 14.75 37.10 -4.23
C GLU A 363 14.62 38.63 -4.35
N VAL A 364 15.04 39.37 -3.33
CA VAL A 364 15.07 40.84 -3.36
C VAL A 364 16.51 41.30 -3.20
N THR A 365 16.99 42.10 -4.15
CA THR A 365 18.35 42.64 -4.18
C THR A 365 18.29 44.17 -4.19
N THR A 366 19.10 44.79 -3.35
CA THR A 366 19.22 46.25 -3.24
C THR A 366 20.68 46.69 -3.26
N THR A 367 20.95 47.85 -3.84
CA THR A 367 22.30 48.43 -3.92
C THR A 367 22.31 49.90 -3.51
N ASP A 368 23.44 50.36 -2.98
CA ASP A 368 23.79 51.77 -2.84
C ASP A 368 25.23 51.99 -3.37
N ASP A 369 25.87 53.11 -3.03
CA ASP A 369 27.24 53.43 -3.46
C ASP A 369 28.33 52.65 -2.69
N TYR A 370 27.96 51.91 -1.64
CA TYR A 370 28.87 51.22 -0.72
C TYR A 370 28.71 49.68 -0.79
N GLY A 371 27.63 49.18 -1.37
CA GLY A 371 27.56 47.78 -1.79
C GLY A 371 26.18 47.26 -2.15
N THR A 372 25.93 46.00 -1.81
CA THR A 372 24.74 45.23 -2.21
C THR A 372 24.34 44.28 -1.09
N ASP A 373 23.04 44.15 -0.84
CA ASP A 373 22.47 43.06 -0.04
C ASP A 373 21.36 42.36 -0.84
N THR A 374 21.23 41.06 -0.61
CA THR A 374 20.20 40.20 -1.21
C THR A 374 19.60 39.33 -0.13
N LYS A 375 18.27 39.28 -0.03
CA LYS A 375 17.57 38.28 0.77
C LYS A 375 16.69 37.43 -0.11
N THR A 376 16.58 36.16 0.27
CA THR A 376 15.62 35.22 -0.29
C THR A 376 14.62 34.79 0.77
N ALA A 377 13.40 34.51 0.33
CA ALA A 377 12.37 33.85 1.12
C ALA A 377 11.59 32.91 0.19
N THR A 378 10.97 31.88 0.74
CA THR A 378 10.04 31.03 -0.01
C THR A 378 8.62 31.12 0.54
N PHE A 379 7.65 30.84 -0.32
CA PHE A 379 6.29 30.49 0.07
C PHE A 379 5.85 29.29 -0.79
N SER A 380 4.76 28.62 -0.43
CA SER A 380 4.16 27.61 -1.29
C SER A 380 2.69 27.87 -1.55
N VAL A 381 2.22 27.42 -2.71
CA VAL A 381 0.81 27.33 -3.05
C VAL A 381 0.48 25.85 -3.18
N ASN A 382 -0.25 25.34 -2.20
CA ASN A 382 -0.81 23.99 -2.25
C ASN A 382 -2.14 24.03 -3.02
N VAL A 383 -2.37 23.04 -3.87
CA VAL A 383 -3.68 22.87 -4.54
C VAL A 383 -4.46 21.79 -3.83
N VAL A 384 -5.64 22.15 -3.34
CA VAL A 384 -6.62 21.20 -2.82
C VAL A 384 -7.73 20.99 -3.83
N SER A 385 -7.90 19.73 -4.22
CA SER A 385 -9.06 19.23 -4.96
C SER A 385 -10.02 18.56 -3.98
N PRO A 386 -11.32 18.44 -4.30
CA PRO A 386 -12.19 17.52 -3.58
C PRO A 386 -11.66 16.09 -3.72
N THR A 387 -11.62 15.36 -2.62
CA THR A 387 -11.51 13.90 -2.61
C THR A 387 -12.89 13.35 -2.29
N PRO A 388 -13.78 13.20 -3.29
CA PRO A 388 -15.08 12.59 -3.04
C PRO A 388 -14.89 11.14 -2.59
N THR A 389 -15.78 10.69 -1.71
CA THR A 389 -15.77 9.35 -1.12
C THR A 389 -17.18 8.79 -1.13
N ILE A 390 -17.31 7.48 -1.39
CA ILE A 390 -18.59 6.77 -1.30
C ILE A 390 -18.38 5.35 -0.79
N SER A 391 -19.24 4.96 0.14
CA SER A 391 -19.36 3.62 0.68
C SER A 391 -20.78 3.10 0.45
N ILE A 392 -20.88 1.80 0.18
CA ILE A 392 -22.15 1.10 0.06
C ILE A 392 -22.38 0.37 1.38
N ALA A 393 -23.35 0.85 2.17
CA ALA A 393 -23.68 0.30 3.48
C ALA A 393 -24.70 -0.86 3.39
N SER A 394 -25.49 -0.91 2.32
CA SER A 394 -26.35 -2.06 1.95
C SER A 394 -26.44 -2.18 0.43
N PRO A 395 -26.55 -3.40 -0.15
CA PRO A 395 -26.60 -4.70 0.54
C PRO A 395 -25.25 -5.12 1.14
N THR A 396 -25.29 -5.71 2.34
CA THR A 396 -24.11 -6.22 3.07
C THR A 396 -23.80 -7.69 2.77
N ALA A 397 -24.81 -8.46 2.36
CA ALA A 397 -24.66 -9.88 2.06
C ALA A 397 -24.13 -10.10 0.64
N THR A 398 -23.08 -10.91 0.51
CA THR A 398 -22.52 -11.34 -0.77
C THR A 398 -23.45 -12.28 -1.54
N THR A 399 -24.35 -12.98 -0.83
CA THR A 399 -25.40 -13.81 -1.42
C THR A 399 -26.75 -13.49 -0.76
N LEU A 400 -27.77 -13.26 -1.59
CA LEU A 400 -29.18 -13.17 -1.20
C LEU A 400 -29.92 -14.38 -1.79
N THR A 401 -30.90 -14.94 -1.10
CA THR A 401 -31.70 -16.05 -1.63
C THR A 401 -33.10 -15.56 -2.01
N LEU A 402 -33.58 -15.90 -3.20
CA LEU A 402 -34.96 -15.61 -3.59
C LEU A 402 -35.97 -16.26 -2.61
N PRO A 403 -37.04 -15.56 -2.22
CA PRO A 403 -38.16 -16.17 -1.49
C PRO A 403 -38.71 -17.40 -2.21
N ALA A 404 -39.20 -18.39 -1.46
CA ALA A 404 -39.68 -19.65 -2.03
C ALA A 404 -40.78 -19.41 -3.08
N GLY A 405 -40.52 -19.81 -4.33
CA GLY A 405 -41.44 -19.62 -5.46
C GLY A 405 -41.31 -18.29 -6.22
N ALA A 406 -40.53 -17.33 -5.74
CA ALA A 406 -40.29 -16.06 -6.45
C ALA A 406 -39.23 -16.22 -7.56
N THR A 407 -39.42 -15.50 -8.67
CA THR A 407 -38.45 -15.38 -9.78
C THR A 407 -37.57 -14.14 -9.68
N THR A 408 -38.00 -13.13 -8.92
CA THR A 408 -37.28 -11.89 -8.64
C THR A 408 -37.47 -11.46 -7.19
N MET A 409 -36.63 -10.52 -6.72
CA MET A 409 -36.79 -9.85 -5.44
C MET A 409 -36.54 -8.33 -5.55
N SER A 410 -36.86 -7.61 -4.48
CA SER A 410 -36.46 -6.21 -4.29
C SER A 410 -35.26 -6.14 -3.35
N VAL A 411 -34.23 -5.37 -3.73
CA VAL A 411 -32.98 -5.22 -2.96
C VAL A 411 -32.81 -3.76 -2.54
N PRO A 412 -33.00 -3.42 -1.25
CA PRO A 412 -32.76 -2.07 -0.76
C PRO A 412 -31.25 -1.77 -0.69
N PHE A 413 -30.89 -0.53 -1.01
CA PHE A 413 -29.52 -0.04 -0.89
C PHE A 413 -29.42 1.23 -0.06
N ASN A 414 -28.27 1.40 0.58
CA ASN A 414 -27.94 2.58 1.38
C ASN A 414 -26.49 2.97 1.10
N LEU A 415 -26.25 4.26 0.88
CA LEU A 415 -24.97 4.83 0.47
C LEU A 415 -24.62 5.97 1.41
N VAL A 416 -23.38 5.99 1.91
CA VAL A 416 -22.84 7.15 2.63
C VAL A 416 -21.75 7.76 1.76
N SER A 417 -21.88 9.03 1.45
CA SER A 417 -20.96 9.77 0.59
C SER A 417 -20.50 11.05 1.26
N GLY A 418 -19.34 11.55 0.85
CA GLY A 418 -18.78 12.77 1.42
C GLY A 418 -17.64 13.36 0.60
N SER A 419 -17.32 14.62 0.84
CA SER A 419 -16.19 15.34 0.26
C SER A 419 -15.40 16.06 1.35
N ASN A 420 -14.18 16.47 1.03
CA ASN A 420 -13.23 17.07 1.96
C ASN A 420 -12.76 18.46 1.47
N ASN A 421 -11.75 19.03 2.14
CA ASN A 421 -11.11 20.30 1.74
C ASN A 421 -12.06 21.50 1.61
N GLY A 422 -13.24 21.41 2.25
CA GLY A 422 -14.31 22.40 2.19
C GLY A 422 -15.10 22.43 0.88
N PHE A 423 -15.06 21.36 0.08
CA PHE A 423 -15.99 21.10 -1.03
C PHE A 423 -17.20 20.32 -0.53
N PHE A 424 -18.25 20.23 -1.37
CA PHE A 424 -19.52 19.57 -1.05
C PHE A 424 -19.79 18.36 -1.95
N VAL A 425 -20.73 17.52 -1.55
CA VAL A 425 -21.32 16.49 -2.43
C VAL A 425 -22.32 17.19 -3.36
N ASP A 426 -22.00 17.21 -4.65
CA ASP A 426 -22.81 17.91 -5.66
C ASP A 426 -23.90 17.00 -6.24
N GLU A 427 -23.58 15.70 -6.43
CA GLU A 427 -24.50 14.70 -6.96
C GLU A 427 -24.09 13.29 -6.48
N VAL A 428 -25.07 12.40 -6.30
CA VAL A 428 -24.88 10.95 -6.22
C VAL A 428 -25.71 10.29 -7.31
N ALA A 429 -25.12 9.35 -8.06
CA ALA A 429 -25.76 8.58 -9.11
C ALA A 429 -25.52 7.08 -8.90
N VAL A 430 -26.47 6.25 -9.32
CA VAL A 430 -26.44 4.79 -9.15
C VAL A 430 -26.72 4.11 -10.47
N SER A 431 -25.93 3.11 -10.84
CA SER A 431 -26.22 2.18 -11.93
C SER A 431 -26.25 0.74 -11.43
N PHE A 432 -26.99 -0.10 -12.14
CA PHE A 432 -27.18 -1.50 -11.83
C PHE A 432 -26.91 -2.33 -13.07
N ASP A 433 -26.05 -3.36 -12.96
CA ASP A 433 -25.62 -4.24 -14.06
C ASP A 433 -25.17 -3.49 -15.33
N ASN A 434 -24.46 -2.36 -15.14
CA ASN A 434 -24.01 -1.44 -16.18
C ASN A 434 -25.12 -0.74 -16.99
N GLY A 435 -26.36 -0.79 -16.51
CA GLY A 435 -27.49 0.00 -17.05
C GLY A 435 -27.32 1.51 -16.85
N ALA A 436 -28.25 2.28 -17.42
CA ALA A 436 -28.24 3.74 -17.33
C ALA A 436 -28.24 4.23 -15.86
N PRO A 437 -27.39 5.21 -15.49
CA PRO A 437 -27.41 5.79 -14.15
C PRO A 437 -28.73 6.49 -13.83
N PHE A 438 -29.18 6.36 -12.58
CA PHE A 438 -30.34 7.04 -12.03
C PHE A 438 -29.99 7.74 -10.70
N ALA A 439 -30.76 8.77 -10.33
CA ALA A 439 -30.59 9.48 -9.07
C ALA A 439 -31.30 8.73 -7.92
N PRO A 440 -30.60 8.33 -6.85
CA PRO A 440 -31.21 7.78 -5.64
C PRO A 440 -31.82 8.88 -4.76
N ALA A 441 -32.76 8.51 -3.88
CA ALA A 441 -33.33 9.44 -2.90
C ALA A 441 -32.25 9.88 -1.91
N THR A 442 -31.83 11.15 -1.98
CA THR A 442 -30.61 11.65 -1.32
C THR A 442 -30.89 12.83 -0.41
N THR A 443 -30.27 12.84 0.77
CA THR A 443 -30.26 13.95 1.71
C THR A 443 -28.82 14.44 1.93
N GLY A 444 -28.63 15.76 2.15
CA GLY A 444 -27.30 16.34 2.41
C GLY A 444 -26.50 16.82 1.19
N LEU A 445 -27.07 16.80 -0.02
CA LEU A 445 -26.46 17.47 -1.19
C LEU A 445 -26.18 18.95 -0.89
N GLY A 446 -25.09 19.49 -1.45
CA GLY A 446 -24.62 20.84 -1.13
C GLY A 446 -23.97 20.97 0.25
N THR A 447 -23.71 19.87 0.95
CA THR A 447 -22.94 19.83 2.20
C THR A 447 -21.75 18.85 2.09
N ALA A 448 -20.90 18.79 3.12
CA ALA A 448 -19.72 17.92 3.12
C ALA A 448 -20.03 16.41 3.14
N ALA A 449 -21.26 16.00 3.48
CA ALA A 449 -21.67 14.59 3.50
C ALA A 449 -23.14 14.42 3.08
N ALA A 450 -23.43 13.36 2.34
CA ALA A 450 -24.77 13.04 1.87
C ALA A 450 -25.08 11.54 2.04
N VAL A 451 -26.34 11.22 2.36
CA VAL A 451 -26.84 9.86 2.49
C VAL A 451 -27.86 9.61 1.39
N SER A 452 -27.68 8.53 0.64
CA SER A 452 -28.56 8.17 -0.48
C SER A 452 -29.14 6.77 -0.29
N THR A 453 -30.43 6.63 -0.58
CA THR A 453 -31.18 5.37 -0.42
C THR A 453 -32.03 5.07 -1.65
N GLY A 454 -32.40 3.81 -1.79
CA GLY A 454 -33.33 3.35 -2.81
C GLY A 454 -33.53 1.84 -2.76
N THR A 455 -34.25 1.33 -3.75
CA THR A 455 -34.54 -0.10 -3.88
C THR A 455 -34.46 -0.50 -5.33
N LEU A 456 -33.62 -1.50 -5.63
CA LEU A 456 -33.61 -2.19 -6.91
C LEU A 456 -34.83 -3.11 -6.97
N THR A 457 -35.68 -2.97 -7.98
CA THR A 457 -36.85 -3.82 -8.19
C THR A 457 -36.59 -4.86 -9.27
N ASN A 458 -37.30 -6.00 -9.20
CA ASN A 458 -37.23 -7.09 -10.19
C ASN A 458 -35.82 -7.69 -10.39
N VAL A 459 -34.99 -7.74 -9.34
CA VAL A 459 -33.68 -8.41 -9.40
C VAL A 459 -33.91 -9.92 -9.47
N GLY A 460 -33.53 -10.54 -10.59
CA GLY A 460 -33.66 -11.99 -10.82
C GLY A 460 -32.62 -12.83 -10.08
N ALA A 461 -32.50 -14.11 -10.42
CA ALA A 461 -31.38 -14.94 -9.98
C ALA A 461 -30.16 -14.73 -10.90
N GLY A 462 -28.99 -14.54 -10.31
CA GLY A 462 -27.76 -14.21 -11.04
C GLY A 462 -26.72 -13.50 -10.17
N THR A 463 -25.58 -13.15 -10.75
CA THR A 463 -24.57 -12.28 -10.12
C THR A 463 -24.79 -10.86 -10.60
N HIS A 464 -25.09 -9.96 -9.67
CA HIS A 464 -25.49 -8.59 -9.94
C HIS A 464 -24.47 -7.60 -9.35
N THR A 465 -24.31 -6.44 -9.99
CA THR A 465 -23.39 -5.38 -9.53
C THR A 465 -24.11 -4.05 -9.41
N LEU A 466 -24.18 -3.55 -8.18
CA LEU A 466 -24.61 -2.19 -7.85
C LEU A 466 -23.38 -1.28 -7.86
N THR A 467 -23.38 -0.28 -8.74
CA THR A 467 -22.31 0.71 -8.85
C THR A 467 -22.84 2.08 -8.46
N ALA A 468 -22.23 2.71 -7.47
CA ALA A 468 -22.59 4.03 -6.98
C ALA A 468 -21.43 5.01 -7.20
N THR A 469 -21.73 6.17 -7.78
CA THR A 469 -20.77 7.24 -8.07
C THR A 469 -21.22 8.53 -7.39
N VAL A 470 -20.27 9.20 -6.75
CA VAL A 470 -20.45 10.54 -6.16
C VAL A 470 -19.63 11.55 -6.95
N TYR A 471 -20.16 12.77 -7.11
CA TYR A 471 -19.51 13.90 -7.76
C TYR A 471 -19.26 15.06 -6.78
N SER A 472 -18.14 15.76 -6.93
CA SER A 472 -17.76 16.92 -6.13
C SER A 472 -16.82 17.86 -6.92
N GLY A 473 -16.93 19.16 -6.68
CA GLY A 473 -16.10 20.19 -7.31
C GLY A 473 -16.80 21.03 -8.39
N GLY A 474 -18.13 21.03 -8.43
CA GLY A 474 -18.92 21.81 -9.37
C GLY A 474 -18.53 21.55 -10.83
N SER A 475 -18.18 22.61 -11.55
CA SER A 475 -17.78 22.56 -12.97
C SER A 475 -16.58 21.65 -13.27
N ALA A 476 -15.75 21.33 -12.28
CA ALA A 476 -14.59 20.45 -12.45
C ALA A 476 -14.91 18.95 -12.31
N ARG A 477 -16.10 18.59 -11.78
CA ARG A 477 -16.60 17.21 -11.55
C ARG A 477 -15.51 16.15 -11.30
N VAL A 478 -14.83 16.24 -10.15
CA VAL A 478 -14.12 15.08 -9.61
C VAL A 478 -15.17 14.07 -9.16
N PHE A 479 -14.93 12.78 -9.37
CA PHE A 479 -15.84 11.72 -8.95
C PHE A 479 -15.11 10.59 -8.25
N ALA A 480 -15.85 9.84 -7.44
CA ALA A 480 -15.42 8.57 -6.89
C ALA A 480 -16.53 7.54 -7.05
N THR A 481 -16.14 6.33 -7.42
CA THR A 481 -17.06 5.22 -7.68
C THR A 481 -16.76 4.06 -6.74
N ARG A 482 -17.81 3.42 -6.22
CA ARG A 482 -17.75 2.14 -5.51
C ARG A 482 -18.73 1.19 -6.16
N SER A 483 -18.33 -0.06 -6.35
CA SER A 483 -19.23 -1.14 -6.73
C SER A 483 -19.31 -2.18 -5.60
N VAL A 484 -20.48 -2.80 -5.45
CA VAL A 484 -20.64 -4.06 -4.71
C VAL A 484 -21.28 -5.08 -5.64
N THR A 485 -20.69 -6.26 -5.69
CA THR A 485 -21.23 -7.41 -6.42
C THR A 485 -21.87 -8.36 -5.41
N PHE A 486 -23.10 -8.77 -5.68
CA PHE A 486 -23.85 -9.71 -4.86
C PHE A 486 -24.56 -10.74 -5.77
N THR A 487 -24.63 -11.98 -5.32
CA THR A 487 -25.31 -13.05 -6.05
C THR A 487 -26.70 -13.23 -5.47
N VAL A 488 -27.74 -13.13 -6.31
CA VAL A 488 -29.07 -13.58 -5.97
C VAL A 488 -29.17 -15.06 -6.35
N ALA A 489 -29.07 -15.93 -5.36
CA ALA A 489 -29.27 -17.36 -5.50
C ALA A 489 -30.75 -17.68 -5.73
N SER A 490 -31.01 -18.60 -6.66
CA SER A 490 -32.34 -19.19 -6.81
C SER A 490 -32.76 -19.92 -5.54
N SER A 491 -34.06 -19.94 -5.25
CA SER A 491 -34.60 -20.72 -4.14
C SER A 491 -34.54 -22.20 -4.50
N ASN A 492 -33.41 -22.87 -4.21
CA ASN A 492 -33.22 -24.30 -4.44
C ASN A 492 -34.05 -25.10 -3.43
N VAL A 493 -35.34 -25.22 -3.72
CA VAL A 493 -36.28 -26.09 -3.02
C VAL A 493 -36.42 -27.35 -3.88
N PRO A 494 -35.84 -28.50 -3.47
CA PRO A 494 -35.96 -29.75 -4.22
C PRO A 494 -37.42 -30.10 -4.55
N PRO A 495 -37.72 -30.69 -5.71
CA PRO A 495 -39.06 -31.22 -5.99
C PRO A 495 -39.42 -32.35 -5.01
N SER A 496 -40.70 -32.63 -4.84
CA SER A 496 -41.18 -33.80 -4.09
C SER A 496 -41.31 -35.02 -5.02
N VAL A 497 -40.94 -36.22 -4.52
CA VAL A 497 -41.16 -37.50 -5.21
C VAL A 497 -42.10 -38.40 -4.41
N VAL A 498 -43.14 -38.90 -5.07
CA VAL A 498 -44.09 -39.89 -4.54
C VAL A 498 -44.01 -41.15 -5.38
N ILE A 499 -43.93 -42.31 -4.74
CA ILE A 499 -44.15 -43.60 -5.38
C ILE A 499 -45.64 -43.90 -5.24
N ASN A 500 -46.34 -44.06 -6.35
CA ASN A 500 -47.80 -44.24 -6.37
C ASN A 500 -48.14 -45.74 -6.34
N SER A 501 -47.44 -46.54 -7.15
CA SER A 501 -47.59 -48.00 -7.22
C SER A 501 -46.32 -48.65 -7.79
N PRO A 502 -45.91 -49.84 -7.31
CA PRO A 502 -46.47 -50.55 -6.17
C PRO A 502 -46.07 -49.91 -4.82
N ALA A 503 -46.65 -50.40 -3.74
CA ALA A 503 -46.27 -49.97 -2.39
C ALA A 503 -44.80 -50.33 -2.08
N ALA A 504 -44.14 -49.54 -1.23
CA ALA A 504 -42.80 -49.86 -0.76
C ALA A 504 -42.82 -51.17 0.05
N GLY A 505 -41.92 -52.11 -0.27
CA GLY A 505 -41.91 -53.46 0.32
C GLY A 505 -42.90 -54.44 -0.30
N ALA A 506 -43.63 -54.07 -1.37
CA ALA A 506 -44.53 -54.97 -2.07
C ALA A 506 -43.81 -56.26 -2.54
N THR A 507 -44.45 -57.41 -2.32
CA THR A 507 -43.92 -58.73 -2.66
C THR A 507 -44.71 -59.32 -3.82
N PHE A 508 -44.01 -59.82 -4.84
CA PHE A 508 -44.57 -60.46 -6.03
C PHE A 508 -44.05 -61.89 -6.16
N THR A 509 -44.91 -62.83 -6.55
CA THR A 509 -44.49 -64.21 -6.88
C THR A 509 -44.12 -64.31 -8.37
N ARG A 510 -43.14 -65.16 -8.69
CA ARG A 510 -42.88 -65.61 -10.07
C ARG A 510 -42.66 -67.11 -10.15
N VAL A 511 -43.08 -67.71 -11.27
CA VAL A 511 -42.84 -69.13 -11.56
C VAL A 511 -41.34 -69.40 -11.70
N ALA A 512 -40.80 -70.43 -11.07
CA ALA A 512 -39.45 -70.90 -11.36
C ALA A 512 -39.35 -71.33 -12.84
N GLY A 513 -38.28 -70.94 -13.54
CA GLY A 513 -38.11 -71.20 -14.98
C GLY A 513 -39.08 -70.47 -15.94
N GLY A 514 -40.14 -69.83 -15.43
CA GLY A 514 -41.12 -69.11 -16.25
C GLY A 514 -40.58 -67.82 -16.88
N PRO A 515 -41.41 -67.11 -17.70
CA PRO A 515 -41.03 -65.86 -18.36
C PRO A 515 -40.67 -64.74 -17.36
N ALA A 516 -40.07 -63.66 -17.86
CA ALA A 516 -39.79 -62.49 -17.04
C ALA A 516 -41.10 -61.90 -16.49
N LEU A 517 -41.15 -61.69 -15.17
CA LEU A 517 -42.27 -61.01 -14.52
C LEU A 517 -42.21 -59.52 -14.86
N SER A 518 -43.37 -58.93 -15.15
CA SER A 518 -43.53 -57.54 -15.56
C SER A 518 -44.33 -56.78 -14.51
N ILE A 519 -43.68 -55.88 -13.77
CA ILE A 519 -44.28 -55.11 -12.68
C ILE A 519 -44.44 -53.65 -13.13
N PRO A 520 -45.66 -53.13 -13.26
CA PRO A 520 -45.87 -51.72 -13.60
C PRO A 520 -45.49 -50.81 -12.43
N LEU A 521 -44.70 -49.77 -12.71
CA LEU A 521 -44.31 -48.74 -11.77
C LEU A 521 -45.00 -47.42 -12.15
N THR A 522 -45.51 -46.69 -11.16
CA THR A 522 -46.00 -45.31 -11.33
C THR A 522 -45.54 -44.43 -10.16
N PHE A 523 -45.14 -43.21 -10.49
CA PHE A 523 -44.56 -42.26 -9.53
C PHE A 523 -44.82 -40.81 -9.96
N THR A 524 -44.91 -39.92 -8.99
CA THR A 524 -45.20 -38.50 -9.21
C THR A 524 -44.02 -37.64 -8.80
N GLY A 525 -43.54 -36.79 -9.71
CA GLY A 525 -42.69 -35.65 -9.37
C GLY A 525 -43.54 -34.38 -9.26
N THR A 526 -43.30 -33.57 -8.22
CA THR A 526 -43.97 -32.27 -8.03
C THR A 526 -42.93 -31.19 -7.76
N SER A 527 -42.87 -30.12 -8.55
CA SER A 527 -42.00 -28.98 -8.17
C SER A 527 -42.64 -28.22 -7.01
N ASN A 528 -41.85 -27.99 -5.97
CA ASN A 528 -42.24 -27.24 -4.78
C ASN A 528 -42.08 -25.72 -4.98
N VAL A 529 -41.58 -25.28 -6.14
CA VAL A 529 -41.50 -23.88 -6.56
C VAL A 529 -42.86 -23.44 -7.14
N ALA A 530 -43.33 -22.23 -6.80
CA ALA A 530 -44.66 -21.75 -7.18
C ALA A 530 -44.96 -21.88 -8.70
N ASN A 531 -44.01 -21.48 -9.54
CA ASN A 531 -44.08 -21.56 -11.00
C ASN A 531 -43.14 -22.63 -11.60
N GLY A 532 -42.61 -23.55 -10.77
CA GLY A 532 -41.69 -24.59 -11.23
C GLY A 532 -42.41 -25.73 -11.96
N VAL A 533 -41.69 -26.37 -12.87
CA VAL A 533 -42.18 -27.54 -13.64
C VAL A 533 -41.13 -28.65 -13.67
N ILE A 534 -41.57 -29.90 -13.63
CA ILE A 534 -40.71 -31.08 -13.76
C ILE A 534 -40.22 -31.19 -15.21
N THR A 535 -38.91 -31.07 -15.39
CA THR A 535 -38.23 -31.19 -16.68
C THR A 535 -37.66 -32.58 -16.91
N ASN A 536 -37.38 -33.33 -15.84
CA ASN A 536 -36.84 -34.67 -15.90
C ASN A 536 -37.44 -35.56 -14.81
N LEU A 537 -37.81 -36.80 -15.17
CA LEU A 537 -38.32 -37.79 -14.25
C LEU A 537 -37.75 -39.16 -14.64
N LYS A 538 -36.85 -39.68 -13.81
CA LYS A 538 -36.07 -40.89 -14.08
C LYS A 538 -36.38 -41.97 -13.05
N ALA A 539 -36.28 -43.22 -13.48
CA ALA A 539 -36.28 -44.39 -12.61
C ALA A 539 -35.04 -45.25 -12.90
N THR A 540 -34.60 -45.97 -11.88
CA THR A 540 -33.47 -46.90 -11.92
C THR A 540 -33.85 -48.19 -11.22
N LEU A 541 -33.28 -49.30 -11.66
CA LEU A 541 -33.37 -50.63 -11.07
C LEU A 541 -31.97 -51.06 -10.64
N ASN A 542 -31.74 -51.18 -9.33
CA ASN A 542 -30.42 -51.48 -8.74
C ASN A 542 -29.30 -50.54 -9.28
N GLY A 543 -29.65 -49.29 -9.59
CA GLY A 543 -28.78 -48.27 -10.19
C GLY A 543 -28.83 -48.18 -11.73
N SER A 544 -29.21 -49.25 -12.44
CA SER A 544 -29.34 -49.24 -13.91
C SER A 544 -30.58 -48.46 -14.36
N PRO A 545 -30.51 -47.59 -15.41
CA PRO A 545 -31.68 -46.84 -15.88
C PRO A 545 -32.84 -47.72 -16.34
N LEU A 546 -34.07 -47.32 -16.01
CA LEU A 546 -35.31 -47.82 -16.61
C LEU A 546 -35.83 -46.84 -17.66
N ALA A 547 -36.54 -47.34 -18.67
CA ALA A 547 -37.33 -46.51 -19.57
C ALA A 547 -38.52 -45.91 -18.80
N VAL A 548 -38.71 -44.60 -18.88
CA VAL A 548 -39.80 -43.85 -18.23
C VAL A 548 -40.57 -43.05 -19.27
N THR A 549 -41.90 -43.16 -19.24
CA THR A 549 -42.82 -42.30 -19.99
C THR A 549 -43.44 -41.30 -19.02
N PHE A 550 -43.31 -40.00 -19.28
CA PHE A 550 -43.86 -38.93 -18.44
C PHE A 550 -44.19 -37.66 -19.24
N PRO A 551 -45.17 -36.85 -18.82
CA PRO A 551 -45.44 -35.55 -19.42
C PRO A 551 -44.50 -34.48 -18.86
N ALA A 552 -43.46 -34.12 -19.61
CA ALA A 552 -42.53 -33.06 -19.23
C ALA A 552 -43.20 -31.67 -19.14
N ASN A 553 -42.54 -30.75 -18.44
CA ASN A 553 -42.91 -29.34 -18.29
C ASN A 553 -44.26 -29.12 -17.58
N GLN A 554 -44.67 -30.03 -16.70
CA GLN A 554 -45.82 -29.86 -15.80
C GLN A 554 -45.37 -29.68 -14.34
N LYS A 555 -46.11 -28.89 -13.55
CA LYS A 555 -45.81 -28.67 -12.11
C LYS A 555 -45.91 -29.95 -11.29
N VAL A 556 -46.87 -30.80 -11.64
CA VAL A 556 -47.01 -32.18 -11.19
C VAL A 556 -46.91 -33.06 -12.43
N SER A 557 -45.96 -34.00 -12.46
CA SER A 557 -45.75 -34.93 -13.57
C SER A 557 -45.78 -36.35 -13.07
N VAL A 558 -46.68 -37.17 -13.61
CA VAL A 558 -46.78 -38.60 -13.30
C VAL A 558 -46.02 -39.38 -14.36
N GLY A 559 -44.98 -40.10 -13.93
CA GLY A 559 -44.22 -41.03 -14.75
C GLY A 559 -44.70 -42.47 -14.58
N SER A 560 -44.61 -43.24 -15.65
CA SER A 560 -44.75 -44.70 -15.64
C SER A 560 -43.50 -45.39 -16.18
N ALA A 561 -43.21 -46.57 -15.66
CA ALA A 561 -42.12 -47.44 -16.11
C ALA A 561 -42.52 -48.90 -15.90
N THR A 562 -41.78 -49.84 -16.50
CA THR A 562 -41.99 -51.28 -16.30
C THR A 562 -40.73 -51.92 -15.75
N LEU A 563 -40.87 -52.63 -14.64
CA LEU A 563 -39.83 -53.43 -14.02
C LEU A 563 -39.94 -54.88 -14.55
N THR A 564 -38.97 -55.28 -15.36
CA THR A 564 -38.89 -56.63 -15.94
C THR A 564 -37.86 -57.47 -15.18
N VAL A 565 -38.27 -58.59 -14.57
CA VAL A 565 -37.43 -59.40 -13.66
C VAL A 565 -37.48 -60.91 -13.97
N THR A 566 -36.31 -61.49 -14.19
CA THR A 566 -36.12 -62.92 -14.51
C THR A 566 -35.80 -63.78 -13.29
N ASN A 567 -35.29 -63.18 -12.21
CA ASN A 567 -34.84 -63.88 -11.01
C ASN A 567 -35.71 -63.53 -9.80
N ALA A 568 -35.57 -64.31 -8.74
CA ALA A 568 -36.05 -63.94 -7.41
C ALA A 568 -34.96 -63.11 -6.68
N GLY A 569 -35.38 -62.21 -5.81
CA GLY A 569 -34.52 -61.31 -5.05
C GLY A 569 -35.24 -60.03 -4.62
N THR A 570 -34.53 -59.19 -3.85
CA THR A 570 -34.98 -57.83 -3.56
C THR A 570 -34.45 -56.89 -4.64
N TYR A 571 -35.35 -56.09 -5.22
CA TYR A 571 -35.02 -55.10 -6.23
C TYR A 571 -35.23 -53.70 -5.67
N THR A 572 -34.20 -52.86 -5.75
CA THR A 572 -34.23 -51.46 -5.31
C THR A 572 -34.52 -50.56 -6.49
N ILE A 573 -35.66 -49.87 -6.44
CA ILE A 573 -36.03 -48.86 -7.42
C ILE A 573 -35.63 -47.49 -6.86
N GLY A 574 -34.85 -46.71 -7.61
CA GLY A 574 -34.58 -45.31 -7.31
C GLY A 574 -35.29 -44.41 -8.32
N VAL A 575 -36.22 -43.56 -7.86
CA VAL A 575 -36.90 -42.56 -8.69
C VAL A 575 -36.36 -41.17 -8.38
N THR A 576 -35.96 -40.43 -9.41
CA THR A 576 -35.39 -39.07 -9.30
C THR A 576 -36.22 -38.08 -10.12
N ALA A 577 -36.62 -36.97 -9.51
CA ALA A 577 -37.21 -35.83 -10.20
C ALA A 577 -36.23 -34.66 -10.28
N THR A 578 -36.32 -33.88 -11.36
CA THR A 578 -35.59 -32.63 -11.59
C THR A 578 -36.56 -31.59 -12.12
N ASP A 579 -36.46 -30.36 -11.66
CA ASP A 579 -37.29 -29.25 -12.13
C ASP A 579 -36.53 -28.25 -13.02
N ALA A 580 -37.23 -27.24 -13.51
CA ALA A 580 -36.69 -26.24 -14.44
C ALA A 580 -35.57 -25.36 -13.87
N ILE A 581 -35.31 -25.38 -12.55
CA ILE A 581 -34.17 -24.66 -11.93
C ILE A 581 -32.89 -25.53 -11.96
N GLY A 582 -32.98 -26.79 -12.42
CA GLY A 582 -31.86 -27.61 -12.95
C GLY A 582 -30.85 -28.14 -11.93
N THR A 583 -30.79 -27.53 -10.75
CA THR A 583 -29.93 -27.90 -9.60
C THR A 583 -30.72 -28.53 -8.45
N ALA A 584 -32.04 -28.40 -8.49
CA ALA A 584 -32.98 -29.00 -7.55
C ALA A 584 -33.31 -30.43 -7.99
N THR A 585 -32.81 -31.44 -7.26
CA THR A 585 -33.19 -32.84 -7.45
C THR A 585 -33.63 -33.48 -6.15
N ALA A 586 -34.62 -34.37 -6.24
CA ALA A 586 -34.96 -35.27 -5.15
C ALA A 586 -35.03 -36.69 -5.68
N THR A 587 -34.47 -37.61 -4.91
CA THR A 587 -34.46 -39.05 -5.20
C THR A 587 -35.16 -39.78 -4.06
N ARG A 588 -36.09 -40.66 -4.39
CA ARG A 588 -36.71 -41.58 -3.42
C ARG A 588 -36.45 -43.02 -3.86
N THR A 589 -35.83 -43.79 -2.97
CA THR A 589 -35.66 -45.23 -3.14
C THR A 589 -36.79 -46.00 -2.46
N PHE A 590 -37.13 -47.15 -3.02
CA PHE A 590 -37.96 -48.16 -2.38
C PHE A 590 -37.56 -49.55 -2.89
N THR A 591 -37.91 -50.58 -2.13
CA THR A 591 -37.71 -51.97 -2.55
C THR A 591 -39.02 -52.63 -2.96
N VAL A 592 -38.92 -53.59 -3.87
CA VAL A 592 -39.92 -54.65 -4.07
C VAL A 592 -39.23 -56.00 -3.91
N ALA A 593 -39.93 -56.98 -3.34
CA ALA A 593 -39.45 -58.35 -3.26
C ALA A 593 -40.06 -59.18 -4.38
N VAL A 594 -39.24 -60.01 -5.03
CA VAL A 594 -39.70 -61.00 -6.01
C VAL A 594 -39.32 -62.36 -5.48
N VAL A 595 -40.30 -63.17 -5.12
CA VAL A 595 -40.10 -64.50 -4.55
C VAL A 595 -40.42 -65.58 -5.58
N GLN A 596 -39.74 -66.73 -5.50
CA GLN A 596 -40.20 -67.91 -6.25
C GLN A 596 -41.52 -68.38 -5.65
N GLY A 597 -42.56 -68.39 -6.49
CA GLY A 597 -43.87 -68.92 -6.13
C GLY A 597 -43.80 -70.41 -5.83
N ARG A 598 -44.56 -70.86 -4.84
CA ARG A 598 -44.55 -72.24 -4.34
C ARG A 598 -45.84 -72.97 -4.63
N THR A 599 -45.80 -74.29 -4.49
CA THR A 599 -46.96 -75.16 -4.60
C THR A 599 -47.35 -75.71 -3.23
N ILE A 600 -48.63 -75.62 -2.89
CA ILE A 600 -49.29 -76.55 -1.96
C ILE A 600 -49.94 -77.64 -2.82
N SER A 601 -49.77 -78.90 -2.45
CA SER A 601 -50.49 -80.04 -3.02
C SER A 601 -50.80 -81.05 -1.93
N GLY A 602 -51.68 -81.98 -2.25
CA GLY A 602 -52.06 -83.11 -1.42
C GLY A 602 -53.17 -83.88 -2.12
N ASP A 603 -53.72 -84.87 -1.43
CA ASP A 603 -54.63 -85.82 -2.05
C ASP A 603 -55.98 -85.88 -1.34
N THR A 604 -57.02 -86.28 -2.07
CA THR A 604 -58.35 -86.58 -1.52
C THR A 604 -58.68 -88.03 -1.82
N PHE A 605 -59.02 -88.83 -0.81
CA PHE A 605 -59.09 -90.30 -0.93
C PHE A 605 -60.36 -90.90 -0.29
N PHE A 606 -60.72 -92.11 -0.75
CA PHE A 606 -61.87 -92.85 -0.23
C PHE A 606 -61.46 -93.71 0.97
N ASP A 607 -61.65 -93.14 2.16
CA ASP A 607 -61.40 -93.79 3.44
C ASP A 607 -62.49 -94.83 3.71
N ILE A 608 -62.13 -96.12 3.58
CA ILE A 608 -63.07 -97.23 3.44
C ILE A 608 -63.37 -97.95 4.76
N ASP A 609 -62.41 -97.94 5.70
CA ASP A 609 -62.58 -98.48 7.06
C ASP A 609 -62.33 -97.48 8.20
N PHE A 610 -62.32 -96.17 7.87
CA PHE A 610 -62.49 -95.01 8.75
C PHE A 610 -61.31 -94.73 9.71
N ASP A 611 -60.10 -95.15 9.33
CA ASP A 611 -58.83 -94.96 10.07
C ASP A 611 -58.27 -93.52 10.00
N GLY A 612 -58.59 -92.76 8.93
CA GLY A 612 -58.11 -91.39 8.72
C GLY A 612 -56.78 -91.26 7.96
N ARG A 613 -56.34 -92.32 7.25
CA ARG A 613 -55.15 -92.36 6.38
C ARG A 613 -55.50 -93.04 5.07
N GLU A 614 -54.75 -92.73 4.00
CA GLU A 614 -54.86 -93.44 2.74
C GLU A 614 -54.12 -94.78 2.82
N ASP A 615 -54.86 -95.89 2.76
CA ASP A 615 -54.32 -97.24 2.97
C ASP A 615 -54.36 -98.12 1.71
N CYS A 616 -53.58 -99.21 1.69
CA CYS A 616 -53.36 -100.00 0.47
C CYS A 616 -54.61 -100.79 0.03
N GLY A 617 -55.33 -100.27 -0.97
CA GLY A 617 -56.60 -100.80 -1.47
C GLY A 617 -57.72 -99.76 -1.49
N GLU A 618 -57.47 -98.59 -0.91
CA GLU A 618 -58.21 -97.36 -1.15
C GLU A 618 -57.75 -96.68 -2.45
N PHE A 619 -58.40 -95.57 -2.81
CA PHE A 619 -58.08 -94.82 -4.02
C PHE A 619 -58.48 -93.35 -3.92
N GLY A 620 -57.79 -92.52 -4.70
CA GLY A 620 -58.06 -91.09 -4.82
C GLY A 620 -59.46 -90.78 -5.38
N LEU A 621 -60.17 -89.90 -4.69
CA LEU A 621 -61.47 -89.37 -5.06
C LEU A 621 -61.33 -88.19 -6.00
N GLY A 622 -61.62 -88.39 -7.29
CA GLY A 622 -61.73 -87.28 -8.23
C GLY A 622 -63.03 -86.49 -8.11
N GLY A 623 -62.96 -85.19 -8.43
CA GLY A 623 -64.11 -84.27 -8.42
C GLY A 623 -64.35 -83.54 -7.08
N ILE A 624 -63.48 -83.70 -6.09
CA ILE A 624 -63.58 -83.00 -4.81
C ILE A 624 -63.14 -81.55 -5.01
N THR A 625 -64.02 -80.60 -4.71
CA THR A 625 -63.66 -79.17 -4.73
C THR A 625 -62.81 -78.84 -3.50
N VAL A 626 -61.57 -78.41 -3.72
CA VAL A 626 -60.67 -77.94 -2.66
C VAL A 626 -60.48 -76.44 -2.80
N ARG A 627 -60.53 -75.71 -1.69
CA ARG A 627 -60.40 -74.25 -1.63
C ARG A 627 -59.12 -73.87 -0.90
N LEU A 628 -58.42 -72.87 -1.42
CA LEU A 628 -57.33 -72.21 -0.70
C LEU A 628 -57.83 -70.86 -0.18
N LEU A 629 -57.71 -70.66 1.13
CA LEU A 629 -58.07 -69.43 1.82
C LEU A 629 -56.80 -68.72 2.33
N ASN A 630 -56.84 -67.39 2.34
CA ASN A 630 -55.82 -66.56 2.99
C ASN A 630 -56.03 -66.48 4.51
N SER A 631 -55.09 -65.83 5.22
CA SER A 631 -55.16 -65.56 6.67
C SER A 631 -56.34 -64.71 7.14
N SER A 632 -57.15 -64.18 6.22
CA SER A 632 -58.38 -63.43 6.48
C SER A 632 -59.65 -64.25 6.16
N ASN A 633 -59.51 -65.58 6.02
CA ASN A 633 -60.55 -66.54 5.65
C ASN A 633 -61.27 -66.23 4.32
N GLN A 634 -60.60 -65.52 3.39
CA GLN A 634 -61.11 -65.30 2.04
C GLN A 634 -60.57 -66.37 1.10
N VAL A 635 -61.45 -67.00 0.31
CA VAL A 635 -61.03 -67.91 -0.77
C VAL A 635 -60.26 -67.11 -1.83
N ILE A 636 -59.02 -67.53 -2.09
CA ILE A 636 -58.12 -66.91 -3.07
C ILE A 636 -57.86 -67.81 -4.30
N ALA A 637 -58.08 -69.12 -4.15
CA ALA A 637 -58.05 -70.08 -5.25
C ALA A 637 -58.99 -71.26 -4.93
N THR A 638 -59.40 -71.98 -5.97
CA THR A 638 -60.16 -73.22 -5.89
C THR A 638 -59.61 -74.17 -6.94
N ASP A 639 -59.44 -75.43 -6.57
CA ASP A 639 -59.05 -76.52 -7.46
C ASP A 639 -60.06 -77.67 -7.32
N VAL A 640 -60.01 -78.63 -8.24
CA VAL A 640 -60.86 -79.83 -8.21
C VAL A 640 -59.99 -81.06 -8.41
N SER A 641 -60.04 -82.01 -7.47
CA SER A 641 -59.17 -83.18 -7.49
C SER A 641 -59.28 -83.99 -8.79
N ASP A 642 -58.15 -84.45 -9.29
CA ASP A 642 -58.08 -85.23 -10.52
C ASP A 642 -58.57 -86.68 -10.34
N ALA A 643 -58.59 -87.48 -11.40
CA ALA A 643 -59.09 -88.85 -11.36
C ALA A 643 -58.31 -89.79 -10.41
N CYS A 644 -57.16 -89.37 -9.90
CA CYS A 644 -56.33 -90.06 -8.93
C CYS A 644 -56.30 -89.35 -7.56
N GLY A 645 -57.17 -88.36 -7.31
CA GLY A 645 -57.29 -87.67 -6.03
C GLY A 645 -56.43 -86.41 -5.84
N ASN A 646 -55.47 -86.15 -6.74
CA ASN A 646 -54.49 -85.07 -6.60
C ASN A 646 -55.15 -83.69 -6.75
N TYR A 647 -54.77 -82.72 -5.93
CA TYR A 647 -55.06 -81.30 -6.15
C TYR A 647 -53.81 -80.43 -5.92
N SER A 648 -53.74 -79.24 -6.51
CA SER A 648 -52.59 -78.33 -6.32
C SER A 648 -52.90 -76.83 -6.49
N PHE A 649 -52.29 -76.03 -5.62
CA PHE A 649 -52.28 -74.57 -5.67
C PHE A 649 -50.85 -74.08 -5.90
N CYS A 650 -50.53 -73.67 -7.12
CA CYS A 650 -49.19 -73.21 -7.51
C CYS A 650 -49.04 -71.67 -7.48
N ASN A 651 -47.79 -71.20 -7.58
CA ASN A 651 -47.40 -69.78 -7.59
C ASN A 651 -47.72 -68.97 -6.32
N LEU A 652 -47.92 -69.65 -5.19
CA LEU A 652 -48.21 -69.05 -3.89
C LEU A 652 -47.00 -68.33 -3.29
N ALA A 653 -47.24 -67.32 -2.46
CA ALA A 653 -46.20 -66.63 -1.71
C ALA A 653 -45.82 -67.42 -0.44
N PRO A 654 -44.64 -67.19 0.16
CA PRO A 654 -44.41 -67.57 1.55
C PRO A 654 -45.44 -66.90 2.45
N GLY A 655 -46.06 -67.67 3.35
CA GLY A 655 -47.20 -67.22 4.15
C GLY A 655 -48.03 -68.38 4.71
N THR A 656 -49.06 -68.05 5.49
CA THR A 656 -49.99 -69.02 6.08
C THR A 656 -51.32 -68.99 5.34
N TYR A 657 -51.81 -70.17 4.99
CA TYR A 657 -53.04 -70.43 4.25
C TYR A 657 -53.90 -71.46 4.98
N ILE A 658 -55.18 -71.53 4.65
CA ILE A 658 -56.05 -72.65 5.04
C ILE A 658 -56.46 -73.38 3.76
N VAL A 659 -56.25 -74.69 3.73
CA VAL A 659 -56.76 -75.57 2.67
C VAL A 659 -58.03 -76.22 3.19
N ALA A 660 -59.12 -76.14 2.42
CA ALA A 660 -60.45 -76.58 2.83
C ALA A 660 -61.14 -77.41 1.73
N ALA A 661 -61.35 -78.70 1.98
CA ALA A 661 -62.06 -79.59 1.08
C ALA A 661 -63.57 -79.56 1.31
N VAL A 662 -64.35 -79.47 0.24
CA VAL A 662 -65.82 -79.45 0.29
C VAL A 662 -66.34 -80.88 0.46
N LEU A 663 -66.95 -81.16 1.62
CA LEU A 663 -67.55 -82.45 1.93
C LEU A 663 -68.61 -82.89 0.89
N PRO A 664 -68.43 -84.03 0.20
CA PRO A 664 -69.41 -84.50 -0.78
C PRO A 664 -70.72 -85.00 -0.16
N ALA A 665 -71.83 -84.79 -0.86
CA ALA A 665 -73.13 -85.30 -0.45
C ALA A 665 -73.13 -86.85 -0.42
N GLY A 666 -73.54 -87.42 0.71
CA GLY A 666 -73.51 -88.86 0.97
C GLY A 666 -72.23 -89.37 1.65
N LEU A 667 -71.21 -88.52 1.83
CA LEU A 667 -69.97 -88.85 2.54
C LEU A 667 -69.87 -88.12 3.90
N SER A 668 -68.88 -88.53 4.68
CA SER A 668 -68.43 -87.93 5.94
C SER A 668 -66.91 -87.84 5.91
N ALA A 669 -66.35 -86.70 6.33
CA ALA A 669 -64.91 -86.55 6.45
C ALA A 669 -64.39 -87.41 7.61
N THR A 670 -63.36 -88.21 7.37
CA THR A 670 -62.65 -89.00 8.39
C THR A 670 -61.42 -88.25 8.90
N THR A 671 -60.86 -87.39 8.05
CA THR A 671 -59.81 -86.42 8.38
C THR A 671 -60.39 -85.03 8.66
N LEU A 672 -59.56 -84.08 9.10
CA LEU A 672 -59.98 -82.67 9.16
C LEU A 672 -60.16 -82.12 7.73
N ASN A 673 -61.38 -81.66 7.42
CA ASN A 673 -61.73 -81.05 6.14
C ASN A 673 -61.18 -79.63 5.95
N GLU A 674 -60.66 -78.99 7.01
CA GLU A 674 -59.93 -77.72 6.94
C GLU A 674 -58.59 -77.83 7.69
N ARG A 675 -57.52 -77.26 7.09
CA ARG A 675 -56.13 -77.50 7.49
C ARG A 675 -55.29 -76.25 7.29
N THR A 676 -54.63 -75.76 8.34
CA THR A 676 -53.71 -74.61 8.24
C THR A 676 -52.34 -75.05 7.75
N VAL A 677 -51.84 -74.42 6.69
CA VAL A 677 -50.55 -74.70 6.04
C VAL A 677 -49.67 -73.45 6.06
N THR A 678 -48.38 -73.57 6.35
CA THR A 678 -47.42 -72.45 6.27
C THR A 678 -46.30 -72.74 5.28
N ILE A 679 -46.22 -71.90 4.24
CA ILE A 679 -45.15 -71.92 3.24
C ILE A 679 -44.00 -71.06 3.77
N SER A 680 -42.93 -71.67 4.28
CA SER A 680 -41.76 -70.98 4.81
C SER A 680 -40.63 -70.79 3.79
N GLY A 681 -40.46 -71.72 2.85
CA GLY A 681 -39.33 -71.71 1.91
C GLY A 681 -39.25 -72.88 0.92
N SER A 682 -40.27 -73.74 0.88
CA SER A 682 -40.38 -74.95 0.03
C SER A 682 -41.81 -75.10 -0.50
N ASN A 683 -42.02 -76.04 -1.43
CA ASN A 683 -43.37 -76.57 -1.69
C ASN A 683 -43.82 -77.42 -0.50
N VAL A 684 -45.14 -77.66 -0.36
CA VAL A 684 -45.72 -78.45 0.73
C VAL A 684 -46.68 -79.49 0.15
N CYS A 685 -46.41 -80.77 0.41
CA CYS A 685 -47.24 -81.91 -0.02
C CYS A 685 -48.07 -82.45 1.14
N VAL A 686 -48.79 -81.55 1.81
CA VAL A 686 -49.69 -81.76 2.95
C VAL A 686 -50.66 -80.56 2.88
N PRO A 687 -52.00 -80.74 2.93
CA PRO A 687 -52.70 -81.84 3.60
C PRO A 687 -53.57 -82.75 2.73
N ASP A 688 -53.86 -83.92 3.28
CA ASP A 688 -54.70 -84.93 2.64
C ASP A 688 -56.07 -85.03 3.33
N PHE A 689 -57.08 -85.38 2.54
CA PHE A 689 -58.51 -85.34 2.88
C PHE A 689 -59.22 -86.67 2.61
N GLY A 690 -59.33 -87.50 3.66
CA GLY A 690 -60.10 -88.75 3.64
C GLY A 690 -61.60 -88.54 3.82
N PHE A 691 -62.40 -89.28 3.05
CA PHE A 691 -63.86 -89.28 3.11
C PHE A 691 -64.44 -90.70 3.04
N GLY A 692 -65.22 -91.09 4.05
CA GLY A 692 -65.96 -92.36 4.10
C GLY A 692 -67.46 -92.20 3.88
N LEU A 693 -68.18 -93.32 3.69
CA LEU A 693 -69.64 -93.34 3.44
C LEU A 693 -70.48 -92.89 4.65
N ASN A 694 -71.23 -91.81 4.50
CA ASN A 694 -72.17 -91.35 5.52
C ASN A 694 -73.51 -92.05 5.37
N PHE A 695 -73.61 -93.27 5.90
CA PHE A 695 -74.83 -94.08 5.85
C PHE A 695 -76.07 -93.36 6.39
N ASN A 696 -75.94 -92.42 7.33
CA ASN A 696 -77.07 -91.62 7.79
C ASN A 696 -77.56 -90.60 6.75
N ALA A 697 -76.67 -90.03 5.94
CA ALA A 697 -77.04 -89.23 4.77
C ALA A 697 -77.55 -90.10 3.60
N LEU A 698 -77.11 -91.37 3.49
CA LEU A 698 -77.66 -92.30 2.50
C LEU A 698 -79.12 -92.67 2.78
N ARG A 699 -79.58 -92.66 4.04
CA ARG A 699 -80.94 -93.09 4.45
C ARG A 699 -82.09 -92.46 3.68
N THR A 700 -81.92 -91.24 3.17
CA THR A 700 -82.97 -90.49 2.46
C THR A 700 -82.76 -90.46 0.94
N MET A 701 -81.83 -91.24 0.42
CA MET A 701 -81.58 -91.35 -1.02
C MET A 701 -82.52 -92.36 -1.69
N THR A 702 -82.65 -92.25 -3.01
CA THR A 702 -83.34 -93.20 -3.86
C THR A 702 -82.41 -93.68 -4.98
N ALA A 703 -82.71 -94.85 -5.53
CA ALA A 703 -82.07 -95.38 -6.72
C ALA A 703 -83.15 -95.98 -7.61
N ASN A 704 -82.90 -96.13 -8.92
CA ASN A 704 -83.83 -96.77 -9.86
C ASN A 704 -83.44 -98.24 -10.13
N GLY A 705 -83.09 -98.96 -9.06
CA GLY A 705 -82.57 -100.33 -9.11
C GLY A 705 -83.65 -101.40 -9.34
N ASN A 706 -83.25 -102.48 -10.03
CA ASN A 706 -84.04 -103.68 -10.23
C ASN A 706 -83.65 -104.76 -9.21
N THR A 707 -84.63 -105.51 -8.72
CA THR A 707 -84.44 -106.56 -7.70
C THR A 707 -83.61 -107.74 -8.23
N ILE A 708 -83.02 -108.55 -7.33
CA ILE A 708 -82.25 -109.78 -7.68
C ILE A 708 -82.99 -110.64 -8.72
N GLY A 709 -84.32 -110.79 -8.57
CA GLY A 709 -85.15 -111.62 -9.44
C GLY A 709 -85.17 -111.15 -10.90
N TYR A 710 -85.08 -109.84 -11.15
CA TYR A 710 -84.98 -109.29 -12.50
C TYR A 710 -83.65 -109.72 -13.15
N TRP A 711 -82.54 -109.53 -12.45
CA TRP A 711 -81.21 -109.79 -12.99
C TRP A 711 -80.95 -111.28 -13.21
N LYS A 712 -81.33 -112.13 -12.26
CA LYS A 712 -81.25 -113.59 -12.43
C LYS A 712 -82.02 -114.06 -13.68
N ASN A 713 -83.25 -113.57 -13.86
CA ASN A 713 -84.09 -113.91 -15.02
C ASN A 713 -83.54 -113.41 -16.37
N ASN A 714 -82.75 -112.34 -16.39
CA ASN A 714 -82.07 -111.89 -17.61
C ASN A 714 -80.83 -112.76 -17.90
N LEU A 715 -80.01 -113.05 -16.88
CA LEU A 715 -78.81 -113.88 -17.00
C LEU A 715 -79.13 -115.33 -17.45
N ASP A 716 -80.10 -115.98 -16.82
CA ASP A 716 -80.50 -117.36 -17.17
C ASP A 716 -80.93 -117.46 -18.65
N LYS A 717 -81.65 -116.46 -19.15
CA LYS A 717 -82.11 -116.41 -20.55
C LYS A 717 -80.97 -116.12 -21.53
N ALA A 718 -80.03 -115.25 -21.16
CA ALA A 718 -78.86 -114.93 -21.98
C ALA A 718 -77.89 -116.13 -22.09
N ILE A 719 -77.71 -116.90 -21.01
CA ILE A 719 -76.99 -118.18 -21.04
C ILE A 719 -77.71 -119.15 -21.98
N ALA A 720 -79.04 -119.29 -21.85
CA ALA A 720 -79.88 -120.13 -22.70
C ALA A 720 -80.11 -119.59 -24.14
N GLY A 721 -79.44 -118.49 -24.54
CA GLY A 721 -79.48 -117.95 -25.91
C GLY A 721 -80.83 -117.36 -26.36
N LYS A 722 -81.72 -117.02 -25.43
CA LYS A 722 -83.08 -116.53 -25.75
C LYS A 722 -83.08 -115.03 -26.05
N THR A 723 -83.82 -114.62 -27.07
CA THR A 723 -83.82 -113.24 -27.64
C THR A 723 -85.16 -112.51 -27.53
N ASN A 724 -86.16 -113.09 -26.85
CA ASN A 724 -87.56 -112.70 -27.06
C ASN A 724 -88.16 -112.02 -25.80
N GLY A 725 -88.55 -110.75 -25.94
CA GLY A 725 -89.29 -109.96 -24.94
C GLY A 725 -88.54 -108.73 -24.42
N ILE A 726 -89.14 -108.01 -23.46
CA ILE A 726 -88.49 -106.87 -22.77
C ILE A 726 -87.38 -107.42 -21.87
N GLN A 727 -86.15 -107.47 -22.37
CA GLN A 727 -84.98 -108.08 -21.74
C GLN A 727 -83.72 -107.30 -22.07
N VAL A 728 -82.75 -107.30 -21.15
CA VAL A 728 -81.41 -106.77 -21.41
C VAL A 728 -80.71 -107.73 -22.37
N SER A 729 -80.15 -107.21 -23.47
CA SER A 729 -79.59 -108.06 -24.52
C SER A 729 -78.37 -108.85 -24.02
N LYS A 730 -78.09 -110.02 -24.62
CA LYS A 730 -76.93 -110.84 -24.24
C LYS A 730 -75.61 -110.08 -24.36
N SER A 731 -75.42 -109.29 -25.42
CA SER A 731 -74.21 -108.47 -25.58
C SER A 731 -74.14 -107.37 -24.52
N THR A 732 -75.26 -106.70 -24.21
CA THR A 732 -75.34 -105.70 -23.14
C THR A 732 -75.00 -106.30 -21.77
N LEU A 733 -75.54 -107.49 -21.44
CA LEU A 733 -75.20 -108.22 -20.22
C LEU A 733 -73.71 -108.59 -20.17
N THR A 734 -73.13 -109.09 -21.28
CA THR A 734 -71.68 -109.31 -21.37
C THR A 734 -70.90 -108.02 -21.11
N THR A 735 -71.29 -106.89 -21.74
CA THR A 735 -70.65 -105.59 -21.51
C THR A 735 -70.70 -105.18 -20.04
N TYR A 736 -71.84 -105.36 -19.37
CA TYR A 736 -71.95 -105.08 -17.94
C TYR A 736 -71.04 -106.00 -17.11
N THR A 737 -71.05 -107.31 -17.37
CA THR A 737 -70.20 -108.26 -16.62
C THR A 737 -68.71 -107.96 -16.82
N CYS A 738 -68.28 -107.63 -18.04
CA CYS A 738 -66.90 -107.22 -18.32
C CYS A 738 -66.52 -105.91 -17.63
N ARG A 739 -67.48 -104.99 -17.42
CA ARG A 739 -67.24 -103.71 -16.74
C ARG A 739 -67.28 -103.78 -15.22
N ILE A 740 -67.77 -104.86 -14.62
CA ILE A 740 -67.64 -105.07 -13.16
C ILE A 740 -66.15 -104.96 -12.78
N ALA A 741 -65.29 -105.61 -13.57
CA ALA A 741 -63.84 -105.58 -13.42
C ALA A 741 -63.19 -104.18 -13.47
N ASP A 742 -63.88 -103.15 -14.02
CA ASP A 742 -63.32 -101.79 -14.11
C ASP A 742 -63.27 -101.06 -12.75
N PHE A 743 -63.97 -101.58 -11.72
CA PHE A 743 -64.09 -100.93 -10.40
C PHE A 743 -64.27 -101.91 -9.23
N ALA A 744 -64.05 -103.21 -9.45
CA ALA A 744 -64.36 -104.24 -8.46
C ALA A 744 -63.13 -104.95 -7.87
N LEU A 745 -63.23 -105.35 -6.61
CA LEU A 745 -62.26 -106.18 -5.90
C LEU A 745 -62.51 -107.68 -6.14
N ASP A 746 -61.44 -108.49 -6.15
CA ASP A 746 -61.49 -109.96 -5.98
C ASP A 746 -62.51 -110.34 -4.87
N PRO A 747 -63.52 -111.20 -5.15
CA PRO A 747 -63.59 -112.17 -6.26
C PRO A 747 -64.38 -111.72 -7.51
N TYR A 748 -64.61 -110.42 -7.73
CA TYR A 748 -65.48 -109.93 -8.79
C TYR A 748 -64.81 -109.38 -10.05
N ASP A 749 -63.51 -109.04 -9.95
CA ASP A 749 -62.62 -108.67 -11.05
C ASP A 749 -62.61 -109.66 -12.24
N GLY A 750 -62.91 -110.93 -12.01
CA GLY A 750 -62.92 -112.01 -13.02
C GLY A 750 -64.30 -112.58 -13.41
N LEU A 751 -65.42 -111.92 -13.08
CA LEU A 751 -66.75 -112.53 -13.29
C LEU A 751 -67.07 -112.87 -14.76
N SER A 752 -67.72 -114.02 -14.94
CA SER A 752 -68.38 -114.41 -16.19
C SER A 752 -69.90 -114.48 -16.02
N LEU A 753 -70.67 -114.38 -17.12
CA LEU A 753 -72.14 -114.51 -17.09
C LEU A 753 -72.62 -115.77 -16.35
N LYS A 754 -71.90 -116.90 -16.50
CA LYS A 754 -72.22 -118.16 -15.82
C LYS A 754 -71.88 -118.12 -14.33
N ALA A 755 -70.79 -117.47 -13.94
CA ALA A 755 -70.45 -117.24 -12.54
C ALA A 755 -71.48 -116.32 -11.87
N ALA A 756 -71.78 -115.17 -12.48
CA ALA A 756 -72.78 -114.22 -11.98
C ALA A 756 -74.17 -114.87 -11.80
N ALA A 757 -74.64 -115.65 -12.79
CA ALA A 757 -75.89 -116.41 -12.67
C ALA A 757 -75.86 -117.46 -11.54
N SER A 758 -74.70 -118.06 -11.28
CA SER A 758 -74.51 -119.03 -10.18
C SER A 758 -74.55 -118.35 -8.81
N THR A 759 -73.87 -117.21 -8.65
CA THR A 759 -73.92 -116.37 -7.44
C THR A 759 -75.36 -115.94 -7.14
N MET A 760 -76.04 -115.37 -8.15
CA MET A 760 -77.43 -114.94 -8.08
C MET A 760 -78.42 -116.09 -7.81
N GLY A 761 -78.04 -117.34 -8.10
CA GLY A 761 -78.84 -118.54 -7.85
C GLY A 761 -78.58 -119.25 -6.51
N TYR A 762 -77.63 -118.79 -5.70
CA TYR A 762 -77.21 -119.47 -4.47
C TYR A 762 -78.34 -119.60 -3.42
N SER A 763 -78.59 -120.80 -2.88
CA SER A 763 -79.73 -121.04 -1.98
C SER A 763 -79.43 -120.94 -0.47
N GLY A 764 -78.15 -120.90 -0.08
CA GLY A 764 -77.75 -120.88 1.33
C GLY A 764 -77.87 -119.50 2.01
N SER A 765 -77.90 -119.52 3.35
CA SER A 765 -78.14 -118.38 4.25
C SER A 765 -76.88 -117.73 4.85
N SER A 766 -75.67 -118.12 4.42
CA SER A 766 -74.43 -117.49 4.90
C SER A 766 -74.42 -115.99 4.60
N PRO A 767 -74.12 -115.10 5.56
CA PRO A 767 -74.12 -113.64 5.36
C PRO A 767 -73.29 -113.18 4.17
N THR A 768 -72.08 -113.72 3.98
CA THR A 768 -71.23 -113.41 2.82
C THR A 768 -71.87 -113.83 1.51
N ALA A 769 -72.55 -114.99 1.47
CA ALA A 769 -73.26 -115.48 0.28
C ALA A 769 -74.65 -114.84 0.07
N LEU A 770 -75.13 -114.03 1.02
CA LEU A 770 -76.31 -113.17 0.87
C LEU A 770 -75.88 -111.77 0.39
N LEU A 771 -74.84 -111.18 0.99
CA LEU A 771 -74.17 -109.97 0.52
C LEU A 771 -73.72 -110.14 -0.95
N SER A 772 -73.10 -111.27 -1.26
CA SER A 772 -72.54 -111.58 -2.57
C SER A 772 -73.58 -111.64 -3.70
N LYS A 773 -74.86 -111.94 -3.40
CA LYS A 773 -75.95 -111.79 -4.38
C LYS A 773 -76.32 -110.35 -4.61
N GLN A 774 -76.44 -109.60 -3.51
CA GLN A 774 -76.94 -108.24 -3.57
C GLN A 774 -75.94 -107.35 -4.30
N LEU A 775 -74.63 -107.49 -4.04
CA LEU A 775 -73.56 -106.82 -4.77
C LEU A 775 -73.66 -107.05 -6.28
N VAL A 776 -73.68 -108.31 -6.74
CA VAL A 776 -73.76 -108.62 -8.18
C VAL A 776 -75.01 -108.00 -8.83
N ALA A 777 -76.17 -108.01 -8.14
CA ALA A 777 -77.36 -107.31 -8.62
C ALA A 777 -77.19 -105.77 -8.62
N SER A 778 -76.46 -105.22 -7.65
CA SER A 778 -76.17 -103.80 -7.52
C SER A 778 -75.20 -103.28 -8.57
N GLU A 779 -74.19 -104.06 -8.93
CA GLU A 779 -73.25 -103.75 -10.03
C GLU A 779 -73.98 -103.69 -11.39
N TYR A 780 -74.88 -104.65 -11.67
CA TYR A 780 -75.73 -104.60 -12.88
C TYR A 780 -76.69 -103.40 -12.88
N ASN A 781 -77.21 -103.00 -11.71
CA ASN A 781 -78.01 -101.78 -11.56
C ASN A 781 -77.19 -100.51 -11.83
N TYR A 782 -75.97 -100.42 -11.29
CA TYR A 782 -75.03 -99.33 -11.55
C TYR A 782 -74.68 -99.22 -13.04
N GLN A 783 -74.43 -100.33 -13.72
CA GLN A 783 -74.17 -100.34 -15.17
C GLN A 783 -75.39 -99.97 -16.05
N GLN A 784 -76.61 -100.00 -15.50
CA GLN A 784 -77.82 -99.43 -16.13
C GLN A 784 -78.03 -97.93 -15.84
N GLY A 785 -77.19 -97.32 -15.00
CA GLY A 785 -77.38 -95.92 -14.58
C GLY A 785 -78.32 -95.72 -13.39
N ALA A 786 -78.65 -96.78 -12.65
CA ALA A 786 -79.31 -96.63 -11.35
C ALA A 786 -78.26 -96.15 -10.33
N TYR A 787 -78.34 -94.88 -9.93
CA TYR A 787 -77.40 -94.26 -8.99
C TYR A 787 -78.14 -93.67 -7.79
N LEU A 788 -77.51 -93.73 -6.60
CA LEU A 788 -77.98 -93.09 -5.36
C LEU A 788 -78.14 -91.58 -5.59
N ASN A 789 -79.37 -91.09 -5.62
CA ASN A 789 -79.75 -89.72 -6.00
C ASN A 789 -79.08 -89.22 -7.30
N GLY A 790 -78.85 -90.11 -8.27
CA GLY A 790 -78.16 -89.77 -9.52
C GLY A 790 -76.63 -89.65 -9.42
N ASN A 791 -76.04 -89.75 -8.22
CA ASN A 791 -74.61 -89.61 -8.02
C ASN A 791 -73.86 -90.91 -8.34
N ARG A 792 -73.31 -90.99 -9.56
CA ARG A 792 -72.52 -92.13 -10.04
C ARG A 792 -71.34 -92.43 -9.13
N THR A 793 -70.53 -91.43 -8.76
CA THR A 793 -69.34 -91.63 -7.93
C THR A 793 -69.72 -92.21 -6.57
N LEU A 794 -70.65 -91.59 -5.84
CA LEU A 794 -71.13 -92.11 -4.56
C LEU A 794 -71.65 -93.55 -4.64
N THR A 795 -72.31 -93.91 -5.74
CA THR A 795 -72.79 -95.29 -5.96
C THR A 795 -71.63 -96.27 -6.16
N MET A 796 -70.55 -95.85 -6.85
CA MET A 796 -69.33 -96.64 -7.01
C MET A 796 -68.61 -96.85 -5.66
N LEU A 797 -68.49 -95.80 -4.84
CA LEU A 797 -67.93 -95.89 -3.48
C LEU A 797 -68.74 -96.84 -2.59
N PHE A 798 -70.07 -96.76 -2.71
CA PHE A 798 -70.99 -97.65 -2.01
C PHE A 798 -70.81 -99.12 -2.41
N LEU A 799 -70.64 -99.44 -3.70
CA LEU A 799 -70.32 -100.79 -4.17
C LEU A 799 -68.99 -101.28 -3.62
N TRP A 800 -67.91 -100.51 -3.82
CA TRP A 800 -66.54 -100.86 -3.43
C TRP A 800 -66.43 -101.12 -1.92
N TRP A 801 -67.14 -100.35 -1.08
CA TRP A 801 -67.26 -100.64 0.36
C TRP A 801 -67.86 -102.03 0.64
N GLY A 802 -68.95 -102.40 -0.03
CA GLY A 802 -69.57 -103.71 0.17
C GLY A 802 -68.68 -104.87 -0.28
N GLU A 803 -67.94 -104.67 -1.36
CA GLU A 803 -66.93 -105.63 -1.82
C GLU A 803 -65.77 -105.73 -0.83
N TYR A 804 -65.28 -104.62 -0.28
CA TYR A 804 -64.26 -104.60 0.76
C TYR A 804 -64.70 -105.36 2.01
N VAL A 805 -65.97 -105.22 2.40
CA VAL A 805 -66.62 -105.99 3.49
C VAL A 805 -66.74 -107.48 3.14
N LEU A 806 -67.01 -107.82 1.87
CA LEU A 806 -67.08 -109.21 1.41
C LEU A 806 -65.69 -109.88 1.32
N LYS A 807 -64.65 -109.12 0.95
CA LYS A 807 -63.25 -109.54 0.80
C LYS A 807 -62.53 -109.64 2.15
N ASN A 808 -62.89 -108.79 3.10
CA ASN A 808 -62.36 -108.78 4.47
C ASN A 808 -63.39 -109.27 5.51
N PRO A 809 -64.10 -110.40 5.33
CA PRO A 809 -65.25 -110.75 6.18
C PRO A 809 -64.83 -111.11 7.62
N SER A 810 -63.54 -111.32 7.86
CA SER A 810 -62.93 -111.51 9.18
C SER A 810 -62.61 -110.19 9.92
N LYS A 811 -62.54 -109.03 9.24
CA LYS A 811 -62.49 -107.71 9.90
C LYS A 811 -63.84 -107.36 10.55
N TYR A 812 -64.94 -107.92 10.05
CA TYR A 812 -66.31 -107.50 10.40
C TYR A 812 -67.09 -108.56 11.19
N SER A 813 -68.08 -108.13 11.96
CA SER A 813 -68.99 -109.05 12.64
C SER A 813 -70.04 -109.63 11.68
N THR A 814 -70.55 -110.83 11.98
CA THR A 814 -71.67 -111.47 11.27
C THR A 814 -72.85 -110.54 11.06
N SER A 815 -73.18 -109.72 12.08
CA SER A 815 -74.26 -108.73 12.04
C SER A 815 -73.95 -107.54 11.13
N TYR A 816 -72.70 -107.13 11.02
CA TYR A 816 -72.27 -106.06 10.11
C TYR A 816 -72.33 -106.51 8.65
N VAL A 817 -71.92 -107.75 8.34
CA VAL A 817 -72.03 -108.32 6.99
C VAL A 817 -73.50 -108.46 6.56
N LEU A 818 -74.40 -108.83 7.49
CA LEU A 818 -75.85 -108.83 7.24
C LEU A 818 -76.40 -107.40 7.03
N TRP A 819 -75.96 -106.43 7.83
CA TRP A 819 -76.34 -105.01 7.67
C TRP A 819 -75.90 -104.43 6.32
N ALA A 820 -74.67 -104.75 5.86
CA ALA A 820 -74.22 -104.39 4.52
C ALA A 820 -75.10 -105.03 3.44
N LYS A 821 -75.41 -106.33 3.58
CA LYS A 821 -76.35 -107.04 2.71
C LYS A 821 -77.73 -106.35 2.65
N ASP A 822 -78.23 -105.81 3.76
CA ASP A 822 -79.50 -105.10 3.80
C ASP A 822 -79.45 -103.73 3.09
N TRP A 823 -78.31 -103.03 3.10
CA TRP A 823 -78.10 -101.82 2.31
C TRP A 823 -78.13 -102.06 0.80
N PHE A 824 -77.49 -103.13 0.31
CA PHE A 824 -77.57 -103.48 -1.11
C PHE A 824 -78.96 -103.99 -1.51
N ASP A 825 -79.67 -104.68 -0.61
CA ASP A 825 -81.09 -105.03 -0.79
C ASP A 825 -81.95 -103.76 -0.97
N ALA A 826 -81.75 -102.77 -0.10
CA ALA A 826 -82.44 -101.48 -0.15
C ALA A 826 -82.20 -100.73 -1.47
N TYR A 827 -80.94 -100.64 -1.92
CA TYR A 827 -80.56 -100.06 -3.21
C TYR A 827 -81.14 -100.84 -4.41
N ASN A 828 -81.02 -102.17 -4.42
CA ASN A 828 -81.55 -103.04 -5.48
C ASN A 828 -83.07 -102.99 -5.61
N ASN A 829 -83.77 -102.77 -4.50
CA ASN A 829 -85.22 -102.62 -4.48
C ASN A 829 -85.68 -101.16 -4.68
N SER A 830 -84.80 -100.24 -5.10
CA SER A 830 -85.07 -98.80 -5.30
C SER A 830 -85.39 -97.97 -4.03
N HIS A 831 -85.28 -98.53 -2.83
CA HIS A 831 -85.62 -97.90 -1.56
C HIS A 831 -84.37 -97.55 -0.75
N GLY A 832 -83.64 -96.49 -1.13
CA GLY A 832 -82.29 -96.19 -0.61
C GLY A 832 -82.12 -95.94 0.90
N GLY A 833 -83.17 -96.05 1.73
CA GLY A 833 -82.97 -96.31 3.16
C GLY A 833 -84.19 -96.49 4.05
N VAL A 834 -84.34 -97.71 4.60
CA VAL A 834 -84.90 -97.94 5.95
C VAL A 834 -84.03 -98.93 6.74
N VAL A 835 -82.71 -98.96 6.45
CA VAL A 835 -81.79 -99.99 6.95
C VAL A 835 -81.23 -99.63 8.32
N ASN A 836 -81.85 -100.15 9.38
CA ASN A 836 -81.35 -100.02 10.75
C ASN A 836 -80.20 -101.00 11.02
N GLY A 837 -79.22 -100.58 11.81
CA GLY A 837 -78.06 -101.40 12.17
C GLY A 837 -76.97 -100.57 12.85
N PRO A 838 -75.77 -101.14 13.04
CA PRO A 838 -74.66 -100.42 13.68
C PRO A 838 -74.26 -99.20 12.84
N ALA A 839 -73.69 -98.19 13.50
CA ALA A 839 -72.86 -97.22 12.79
C ALA A 839 -71.61 -97.94 12.23
N PRO A 840 -71.00 -97.43 11.14
CA PRO A 840 -69.56 -97.60 10.96
C PRO A 840 -68.85 -97.21 12.26
N ARG A 841 -67.80 -97.96 12.60
CA ARG A 841 -66.90 -97.61 13.69
C ARG A 841 -65.77 -96.74 13.18
#